data_AF-A0A1T1BHV3-F1
#
_entry.id   AF-A0A1T1BHV3-F1
#
_cell.length_a   1.000
_cell.length_b   1.000
_cell.length_c   1.000
_cell.angle_alpha   90.00
_cell.angle_beta   90.00
_cell.angle_gamma   90.00
#
_symmetry.space_group_name_H-M   'P 1'
#
loop_
_entity.id
_entity.type
_entity.pdbx_description
1 polymer ?
#
loop_
_entity_poly.entity_id
_entity_poly.type
_entity_poly.pdbx_seq_one_letter_code
_entity_poly.pdbx_strand_id
1 'polypeptide(L)'
;MVWFKKDLRVRDHAPLREAARRGPVLPVFIYEPEQLTHEEFAGHHLTYLNDSLRELDASLRALGTPLVVRIGEAAAVLEELRAAHDVRAVWAHEETGNGVSYQRDRRVRAWARARGLPLTEVPQNGVIRRMVNRDGWAATWEERLSAPPVPTPDSLTGVNADPGGLRTHAELGVPASTKVIPRGGEAGAHATLHSFLTARGVNYMREMSSPLSAESSCSRLSAPLAFGTVSLREVVQATRVRLAQVRGDPDADPRWVRSLRSYESRLHWHCHFMQRLESQPDMEFRTLNRALEGLRAHEWNQDFYDRWQYGQTGYPLIDACMRMLRDTGWLNFRMRALLVSFATQHLWLHWRRPGLFLAREWLDNEPGIHWSQMQMQSSTVGINRVRIYSPTRQAREQDPDGVFLRRWLPELADVPTDFIHAPWEWSGAGRLSYPPPIVNEHEAGRAARARIAAARATPEFEAEARRIYVTHGSRKKAELRAERKAKGLPENSPPTPRARAVKRNIMSDQPDLFGHAPTPSDAPKAILPAGLPDSWQRALEGEFAAPYFHELKDYLVRERREQTIYPPAADVFNALRLTPLEDVKVLILGQDPYHRPGQAHGLSFSVRPGVPVPPSLRNIYKELQTDLPGFTPPRHGSLTSWAAQGVLLLNAVLTVREGQPNTHAGQGWEHFTDAVIRAVNDQPERVVFILWGAYARKKKKLITAPQHVILESAHPSPLSVANFLGTRPFSRTNAALQEAGRTPIDWQLPARAEG
;
A
#
# COMPACT_ATOMS: atom_id res chain seq x y z
N MET A 1 10.70 -43.38 17.18
CA MET A 1 11.47 -42.15 16.89
C MET A 1 10.51 -41.04 16.51
N VAL A 2 10.71 -39.83 17.03
CA VAL A 2 9.95 -38.62 16.69
C VAL A 2 10.92 -37.65 16.02
N TRP A 3 10.70 -37.34 14.75
CA TRP A 3 11.59 -36.48 13.97
C TRP A 3 11.04 -35.06 13.87
N PHE A 4 11.65 -34.16 14.63
CA PHE A 4 11.34 -32.72 14.67
C PHE A 4 12.00 -31.99 13.50
N LYS A 5 11.27 -31.05 12.91
CA LYS A 5 11.68 -30.18 11.80
C LYS A 5 11.23 -28.74 12.07
N LYS A 6 10.04 -28.36 11.59
CA LYS A 6 9.39 -27.05 11.75
C LYS A 6 8.18 -27.14 12.69
N ASP A 7 8.38 -27.81 13.80
CA ASP A 7 7.38 -28.17 14.81
C ASP A 7 8.00 -28.17 16.21
N LEU A 8 8.85 -27.17 16.49
CA LEU A 8 9.73 -27.09 17.66
C LEU A 8 8.99 -26.71 18.96
N ARG A 9 8.05 -27.57 19.38
CA ARG A 9 7.22 -27.41 20.57
C ARG A 9 6.81 -28.77 21.11
N VAL A 10 6.34 -28.84 22.36
CA VAL A 10 5.72 -30.05 22.92
C VAL A 10 4.19 -29.98 22.99
N ARG A 11 3.60 -28.78 23.00
CA ARG A 11 2.14 -28.58 23.02
C ARG A 11 1.52 -28.84 21.64
N ASP A 12 0.30 -29.40 21.64
CA ASP A 12 -0.44 -29.70 20.41
C ASP A 12 0.43 -30.44 19.37
N HIS A 13 1.17 -31.46 19.83
CA HIS A 13 2.18 -32.15 19.03
C HIS A 13 1.83 -33.63 18.83
N ALA A 14 1.04 -33.93 17.79
CA ALA A 14 0.50 -35.27 17.54
C ALA A 14 1.56 -36.39 17.39
N PRO A 15 2.66 -36.21 16.64
CA PRO A 15 3.72 -37.23 16.52
C PRO A 15 4.34 -37.62 17.87
N LEU A 16 4.50 -36.64 18.77
CA LEU A 16 5.10 -36.86 20.09
C LEU A 16 4.13 -37.64 20.97
N ARG A 17 2.85 -37.24 20.98
CA ARG A 17 1.79 -37.94 21.70
C ARG A 17 1.60 -39.37 21.22
N GLU A 18 1.57 -39.60 19.92
CA GLU A 18 1.37 -40.94 19.35
C GLU A 18 2.57 -41.85 19.58
N ALA A 19 3.80 -41.32 19.51
CA ALA A 19 4.98 -42.10 19.87
C ALA A 19 4.97 -42.48 21.36
N ALA A 20 4.65 -41.54 22.26
CA ALA A 20 4.59 -41.78 23.70
C ALA A 20 3.62 -42.89 24.09
N ARG A 21 2.47 -42.99 23.39
CA ARG A 21 1.47 -44.05 23.63
C ARG A 21 1.93 -45.45 23.22
N ARG A 22 3.02 -45.58 22.47
CA ARG A 22 3.46 -46.84 21.86
C ARG A 22 4.71 -47.43 22.49
N GLY A 23 5.41 -46.66 23.32
CA GLY A 23 6.60 -47.13 24.02
C GLY A 23 7.69 -46.06 24.10
N PRO A 24 8.96 -46.49 24.26
CA PRO A 24 10.08 -45.56 24.38
C PRO A 24 10.21 -44.60 23.19
N VAL A 25 10.46 -43.34 23.50
CA VAL A 25 10.54 -42.24 22.54
C VAL A 25 11.98 -41.79 22.39
N LEU A 26 12.41 -41.69 21.13
CA LEU A 26 13.66 -41.08 20.69
C LEU A 26 13.31 -39.78 19.94
N PRO A 27 13.34 -38.60 20.61
CA PRO A 27 13.17 -37.30 19.96
C PRO A 27 14.43 -36.94 19.18
N VAL A 28 14.31 -36.61 17.90
CA VAL A 28 15.46 -36.37 17.02
C VAL A 28 15.29 -35.06 16.27
N PHE A 29 16.35 -34.25 16.27
CA PHE A 29 16.55 -33.12 15.37
C PHE A 29 17.84 -33.29 14.57
N ILE A 30 17.85 -32.87 13.31
CA ILE A 30 18.99 -33.04 12.40
C ILE A 30 19.35 -31.68 11.82
N TYR A 31 20.61 -31.25 12.04
CA TYR A 31 21.21 -30.19 11.25
C TYR A 31 21.60 -30.74 9.89
N GLU A 32 20.79 -30.43 8.88
CA GLU A 32 20.94 -30.94 7.52
C GLU A 32 21.86 -30.00 6.71
N PRO A 33 23.05 -30.43 6.26
CA PRO A 33 23.98 -29.57 5.52
C PRO A 33 23.34 -28.92 4.30
N GLU A 34 22.53 -29.67 3.54
CA GLU A 34 21.82 -29.15 2.36
C GLU A 34 20.84 -28.00 2.67
N GLN A 35 20.27 -27.95 3.88
CA GLN A 35 19.41 -26.85 4.33
C GLN A 35 20.26 -25.67 4.80
N LEU A 36 21.31 -25.94 5.58
CA LEU A 36 22.19 -24.91 6.14
C LEU A 36 22.94 -24.13 5.07
N THR A 37 23.30 -24.78 3.96
CA THR A 37 23.99 -24.15 2.82
C THR A 37 23.01 -23.63 1.75
N HIS A 38 21.71 -23.78 1.95
CA HIS A 38 20.73 -23.35 0.96
C HIS A 38 20.71 -21.82 0.81
N GLU A 39 20.44 -21.35 -0.41
CA GLU A 39 20.42 -19.91 -0.75
C GLU A 39 19.34 -19.09 -0.03
N GLU A 40 18.39 -19.74 0.63
CA GLU A 40 17.37 -19.11 1.47
C GLU A 40 17.72 -19.13 2.98
N PHE A 41 18.82 -19.77 3.37
CA PHE A 41 19.22 -19.90 4.78
C PHE A 41 20.33 -18.91 5.15
N ALA A 42 20.35 -18.46 6.39
CA ALA A 42 21.27 -17.44 6.89
C ALA A 42 21.42 -17.51 8.41
N GLY A 43 22.40 -16.79 8.95
CA GLY A 43 22.74 -16.82 10.37
C GLY A 43 21.56 -16.60 11.32
N HIS A 44 20.71 -15.61 11.07
CA HIS A 44 19.58 -15.32 11.96
C HIS A 44 18.54 -16.45 12.03
N HIS A 45 18.39 -17.23 10.96
CA HIS A 45 17.58 -18.44 11.00
C HIS A 45 18.17 -19.47 11.96
N LEU A 46 19.50 -19.69 11.91
CA LEU A 46 20.19 -20.58 12.83
C LEU A 46 20.14 -20.08 14.28
N THR A 47 20.29 -18.77 14.50
CA THR A 47 20.20 -18.18 15.84
C THR A 47 18.82 -18.45 16.46
N TYR A 48 17.74 -18.14 15.74
CA TYR A 48 16.37 -18.38 16.21
C TYR A 48 16.06 -19.88 16.36
N LEU A 49 16.56 -20.71 15.44
CA LEU A 49 16.46 -22.17 15.49
C LEU A 49 17.12 -22.71 16.77
N ASN A 50 18.35 -22.30 17.06
CA ASN A 50 19.11 -22.76 18.23
C ASN A 50 18.45 -22.34 19.54
N ASP A 51 17.86 -21.15 19.60
CA ASP A 51 17.06 -20.72 20.76
C ASP A 51 15.83 -21.60 20.94
N SER A 52 15.11 -21.88 19.86
CA SER A 52 13.93 -22.75 19.86
C SER A 52 14.26 -24.19 20.25
N LEU A 53 15.36 -24.75 19.72
CA LEU A 53 15.83 -26.11 20.05
C LEU A 53 16.30 -26.24 21.49
N ARG A 54 16.92 -25.19 22.06
CA ARG A 54 17.34 -25.18 23.46
C ARG A 54 16.13 -25.25 24.40
N GLU A 55 15.07 -24.52 24.08
CA GLU A 55 13.83 -24.60 24.87
C GLU A 55 13.11 -25.94 24.64
N LEU A 56 13.07 -26.45 23.41
CA LEU A 56 12.53 -27.78 23.11
C LEU A 56 13.24 -28.89 23.89
N ASP A 57 14.58 -28.89 23.93
CA ASP A 57 15.36 -29.86 24.71
C ASP A 57 15.03 -29.75 26.21
N ALA A 58 14.92 -28.53 26.76
CA ALA A 58 14.52 -28.33 28.14
C ALA A 58 13.11 -28.90 28.43
N SER A 59 12.14 -28.63 27.54
CA SER A 59 10.78 -29.16 27.64
C SER A 59 10.74 -30.69 27.55
N LEU A 60 11.50 -31.29 26.63
CA LEU A 60 11.59 -32.75 26.51
C LEU A 60 12.26 -33.39 27.74
N ARG A 61 13.32 -32.79 28.27
CA ARG A 61 13.97 -33.25 29.51
C ARG A 61 13.02 -33.21 30.70
N ALA A 62 12.21 -32.16 30.81
CA ALA A 62 11.18 -32.07 31.84
C ALA A 62 10.12 -33.19 31.69
N LEU A 63 9.88 -33.67 30.48
CA LEU A 63 9.04 -34.84 30.21
C LEU A 63 9.75 -36.17 30.42
N GLY A 64 11.07 -36.22 30.61
CA GLY A 64 11.82 -37.43 30.94
C GLY A 64 12.77 -37.95 29.85
N THR A 65 13.01 -37.22 28.76
CA THR A 65 13.96 -37.63 27.72
C THR A 65 14.62 -36.43 27.02
N PRO A 66 15.93 -36.45 26.71
CA PRO A 66 16.57 -35.35 25.99
C PRO A 66 16.22 -35.32 24.50
N LEU A 67 16.47 -34.19 23.85
CA LEU A 67 16.52 -34.11 22.40
C LEU A 67 17.84 -34.70 21.89
N VAL A 68 17.75 -35.66 20.96
CA VAL A 68 18.91 -36.21 20.25
C VAL A 68 19.18 -35.38 19.01
N VAL A 69 20.37 -34.79 18.95
CA VAL A 69 20.78 -33.87 17.89
C VAL A 69 21.92 -34.49 17.09
N ARG A 70 21.80 -34.44 15.76
CA ARG A 70 22.81 -34.95 14.82
C ARG A 70 23.05 -33.94 13.70
N ILE A 71 24.16 -34.10 12.99
CA ILE A 71 24.48 -33.36 11.77
C ILE A 71 24.61 -34.38 10.64
N GLY A 72 23.99 -34.10 9.50
CA GLY A 72 24.16 -34.92 8.31
C GLY A 72 22.90 -35.01 7.45
N GLU A 73 22.99 -35.81 6.40
CA GLU A 73 21.86 -36.08 5.52
C GLU A 73 20.79 -36.88 6.27
N ALA A 74 19.54 -36.39 6.25
CA ALA A 74 18.48 -36.93 7.11
C ALA A 74 18.30 -38.45 6.99
N ALA A 75 18.28 -39.00 5.77
CA ALA A 75 18.11 -40.44 5.58
C ALA A 75 19.27 -41.29 6.15
N ALA A 76 20.51 -40.79 6.10
CA ALA A 76 21.67 -41.47 6.63
C ALA A 76 21.67 -41.46 8.17
N VAL A 77 21.43 -40.29 8.76
CA VAL A 77 21.31 -40.12 10.21
C VAL A 77 20.17 -40.96 10.79
N LEU A 78 19.01 -40.99 10.12
CA LEU A 78 17.88 -41.80 10.55
C LEU A 78 18.19 -43.30 10.44
N GLU A 79 18.99 -43.74 9.46
CA GLU A 79 19.46 -45.13 9.37
C GLU A 79 20.39 -45.50 10.54
N GLU A 80 21.36 -44.64 10.85
CA GLU A 80 22.30 -44.85 11.96
C GLU A 80 21.56 -45.00 13.29
N LEU A 81 20.62 -44.09 13.56
CA LEU A 81 19.80 -44.13 14.78
C LEU A 81 18.88 -45.36 14.80
N ARG A 82 18.31 -45.75 13.65
CA ARG A 82 17.49 -46.96 13.54
C ARG A 82 18.29 -48.22 13.85
N ALA A 83 19.51 -48.32 13.33
CA ALA A 83 20.41 -49.45 13.56
C ALA A 83 20.87 -49.54 15.02
N ALA A 84 21.14 -48.40 15.67
CA ALA A 84 21.65 -48.36 17.04
C ALA A 84 20.57 -48.57 18.13
N HIS A 85 19.30 -48.26 17.85
CA HIS A 85 18.27 -48.14 18.89
C HIS A 85 16.97 -48.93 18.60
N ASP A 86 17.01 -49.94 17.73
CA ASP A 86 15.87 -50.80 17.37
C ASP A 86 14.59 -50.00 17.04
N VAL A 87 14.71 -48.96 16.22
CA VAL A 87 13.57 -48.09 15.91
C VAL A 87 12.52 -48.86 15.11
N ARG A 88 11.30 -48.95 15.67
CA ARG A 88 10.15 -49.65 15.07
C ARG A 88 9.22 -48.77 14.24
N ALA A 89 9.25 -47.46 14.44
CA ALA A 89 8.45 -46.50 13.68
C ALA A 89 9.04 -45.08 13.78
N VAL A 90 8.78 -44.28 12.75
CA VAL A 90 9.10 -42.86 12.67
C VAL A 90 7.81 -42.05 12.64
N TRP A 91 7.71 -41.09 13.55
CA TRP A 91 6.61 -40.15 13.66
C TRP A 91 7.12 -38.74 13.37
N ALA A 92 6.42 -38.01 12.51
CA ALA A 92 6.76 -36.62 12.21
C ALA A 92 5.50 -35.83 11.85
N HIS A 93 5.55 -34.50 11.90
CA HIS A 93 4.55 -33.72 11.20
C HIS A 93 4.85 -33.67 9.70
N GLU A 94 3.79 -33.52 8.91
CA GLU A 94 3.87 -33.09 7.52
C GLU A 94 4.49 -31.68 7.46
N GLU A 95 5.44 -31.50 6.55
CA GLU A 95 6.03 -30.21 6.20
C GLU A 95 5.69 -29.86 4.75
N THR A 96 5.45 -28.58 4.48
CA THR A 96 5.50 -27.99 3.14
C THR A 96 6.67 -27.00 3.16
N GLY A 97 7.75 -27.30 2.44
CA GLY A 97 8.94 -26.46 2.41
C GLY A 97 9.46 -26.22 0.99
N ASN A 98 10.69 -25.75 0.88
CA ASN A 98 11.34 -25.47 -0.41
C ASN A 98 11.75 -26.76 -1.14
N GLY A 99 12.27 -26.63 -2.34
CA GLY A 99 12.63 -27.74 -3.20
C GLY A 99 13.62 -28.70 -2.53
N VAL A 100 14.60 -28.19 -1.77
CA VAL A 100 15.58 -29.03 -1.06
C VAL A 100 14.88 -29.85 0.03
N SER A 101 14.04 -29.24 0.85
CA SER A 101 13.35 -29.96 1.93
C SER A 101 12.33 -30.97 1.38
N TYR A 102 11.72 -30.67 0.23
CA TYR A 102 10.87 -31.61 -0.49
C TYR A 102 11.64 -32.82 -1.05
N GLN A 103 12.82 -32.64 -1.65
CA GLN A 103 13.63 -33.77 -2.10
C GLN A 103 14.12 -34.63 -0.94
N ARG A 104 14.49 -33.99 0.17
CA ARG A 104 14.86 -34.64 1.43
C ARG A 104 13.74 -35.53 1.96
N ASP A 105 12.52 -35.01 2.02
CA ASP A 105 11.33 -35.79 2.39
C ASP A 105 11.11 -37.01 1.47
N ARG A 106 11.31 -36.85 0.16
CA ARG A 106 11.21 -37.96 -0.80
C ARG A 106 12.25 -39.05 -0.53
N ARG A 107 13.49 -38.66 -0.21
CA ARG A 107 14.57 -39.60 0.15
C ARG A 107 14.25 -40.33 1.45
N VAL A 108 13.78 -39.64 2.49
CA VAL A 108 13.38 -40.26 3.77
C VAL A 108 12.20 -41.23 3.58
N ARG A 109 11.18 -40.88 2.79
CA ARG A 109 10.08 -41.80 2.45
C ARG A 109 10.55 -43.02 1.66
N ALA A 110 11.52 -42.85 0.75
CA ALA A 110 12.11 -43.97 0.01
C ALA A 110 12.91 -44.89 0.93
N TRP A 111 13.74 -44.33 1.81
CA TRP A 111 14.48 -45.06 2.83
C TRP A 111 13.55 -45.86 3.76
N ALA A 112 12.51 -45.22 4.32
CA ALA A 112 11.57 -45.89 5.22
C ALA A 112 10.88 -47.08 4.54
N ARG A 113 10.43 -46.91 3.29
CA ARG A 113 9.86 -48.00 2.48
C ARG A 113 10.86 -49.13 2.23
N ALA A 114 12.10 -48.81 1.88
CA ALA A 114 13.15 -49.81 1.64
C ALA A 114 13.48 -50.64 2.89
N ARG A 115 13.26 -50.09 4.09
CA ARG A 115 13.50 -50.79 5.37
C ARG A 115 12.25 -51.42 5.98
N GLY A 116 11.09 -51.34 5.30
CA GLY A 116 9.81 -51.79 5.87
C GLY A 116 9.45 -51.05 7.16
N LEU A 117 9.98 -49.83 7.36
CA LEU A 117 9.81 -49.05 8.58
C LEU A 117 8.59 -48.12 8.43
N PRO A 118 7.56 -48.23 9.29
CA PRO A 118 6.44 -47.31 9.29
C PRO A 118 6.90 -45.86 9.52
N LEU A 119 6.64 -45.00 8.53
CA LEU A 119 6.79 -43.55 8.63
C LEU A 119 5.40 -42.91 8.59
N THR A 120 4.95 -42.40 9.73
CA THR A 120 3.67 -41.69 9.85
C THR A 120 3.91 -40.20 9.92
N GLU A 121 3.41 -39.49 8.91
CA GLU A 121 3.43 -38.02 8.86
C GLU A 121 2.03 -37.50 9.18
N VAL A 122 1.91 -36.70 10.25
CA VAL A 122 0.63 -36.16 10.72
C VAL A 122 0.46 -34.72 10.26
N PRO A 123 -0.71 -34.30 9.74
CA PRO A 123 -0.94 -32.91 9.36
C PRO A 123 -0.85 -31.97 10.56
N GLN A 124 -0.06 -30.89 10.45
CA GLN A 124 0.06 -29.86 11.50
C GLN A 124 -0.94 -28.71 11.34
N ASN A 125 -1.38 -28.43 10.10
CA ASN A 125 -2.19 -27.26 9.79
C ASN A 125 -3.25 -27.59 8.71
N GLY A 126 -3.84 -26.56 8.12
CA GLY A 126 -4.88 -26.72 7.10
C GLY A 126 -4.39 -27.02 5.68
N VAL A 127 -3.11 -27.35 5.48
CA VAL A 127 -2.58 -27.82 4.19
C VAL A 127 -2.87 -29.32 4.03
N ILE A 128 -3.29 -29.71 2.83
CA ILE A 128 -3.71 -31.05 2.44
C ILE A 128 -2.79 -31.53 1.34
N ARG A 129 -2.09 -32.64 1.58
CA ARG A 129 -1.20 -33.24 0.60
C ARG A 129 -1.95 -33.81 -0.59
N ARG A 130 -1.33 -33.75 -1.77
CA ARG A 130 -1.83 -34.33 -3.04
C ARG A 130 -3.22 -33.81 -3.48
N MET A 131 -3.55 -32.59 -3.07
CA MET A 131 -4.81 -31.98 -3.44
C MET A 131 -4.79 -31.51 -4.90
N VAL A 132 -5.73 -32.01 -5.72
CA VAL A 132 -5.81 -31.74 -7.17
C VAL A 132 -6.44 -30.38 -7.51
N ASN A 133 -7.33 -29.89 -6.65
CA ASN A 133 -8.01 -28.60 -6.80
C ASN A 133 -8.32 -27.99 -5.41
N ARG A 134 -9.18 -26.96 -5.31
CA ARG A 134 -9.54 -26.32 -4.02
C ARG A 134 -10.87 -26.79 -3.41
N ASP A 135 -11.49 -27.82 -3.95
CA ASP A 135 -12.78 -28.32 -3.49
C ASP A 135 -12.60 -29.06 -2.14
N GLY A 136 -13.43 -28.74 -1.15
CA GLY A 136 -13.33 -29.33 0.19
C GLY A 136 -12.21 -28.77 1.09
N TRP A 137 -11.26 -27.99 0.54
CA TRP A 137 -10.12 -27.46 1.30
C TRP A 137 -10.55 -26.63 2.53
N ALA A 138 -11.51 -25.73 2.35
CA ALA A 138 -11.96 -24.84 3.42
C ALA A 138 -12.67 -25.61 4.55
N ALA A 139 -13.45 -26.65 4.20
CA ALA A 139 -14.12 -27.51 5.17
C ALA A 139 -13.09 -28.31 6.01
N THR A 140 -12.09 -28.91 5.35
CA THR A 140 -11.01 -29.63 6.04
C THR A 140 -10.13 -28.69 6.88
N TRP A 141 -9.88 -27.46 6.41
CA TRP A 141 -9.19 -26.43 7.20
C TRP A 141 -9.97 -26.14 8.49
N GLU A 142 -11.28 -25.94 8.38
CA GLU A 142 -12.15 -25.63 9.51
C GLU A 142 -12.23 -26.81 10.49
N GLU A 143 -12.41 -28.02 9.98
CA GLU A 143 -12.41 -29.26 10.78
C GLU A 143 -11.11 -29.40 11.59
N ARG A 144 -9.95 -29.29 10.94
CA ARG A 144 -8.64 -29.49 11.59
C ARG A 144 -8.32 -28.42 12.63
N LEU A 145 -8.64 -27.16 12.36
CA LEU A 145 -8.29 -26.07 13.27
C LEU A 145 -9.34 -25.87 14.38
N SER A 146 -10.54 -26.43 14.23
CA SER A 146 -11.54 -26.52 15.29
C SER A 146 -11.42 -27.77 16.16
N ALA A 147 -10.69 -28.80 15.71
CA ALA A 147 -10.45 -30.00 16.50
C ALA A 147 -9.73 -29.67 17.84
N PRO A 148 -10.01 -30.38 18.94
CA PRO A 148 -9.33 -30.15 20.21
C PRO A 148 -7.80 -30.19 20.07
N PRO A 149 -7.04 -29.31 20.76
CA PRO A 149 -5.59 -29.41 20.79
C PRO A 149 -5.13 -30.77 21.34
N VAL A 150 -4.05 -31.31 20.79
CA VAL A 150 -3.49 -32.58 21.27
C VAL A 150 -2.82 -32.34 22.62
N PRO A 151 -3.21 -33.09 23.68
CA PRO A 151 -2.59 -32.94 24.98
C PRO A 151 -1.12 -33.39 24.96
N THR A 152 -0.24 -32.57 25.54
CA THR A 152 1.15 -32.95 25.82
C THR A 152 1.17 -34.24 26.64
N PRO A 153 2.10 -35.19 26.39
CA PRO A 153 2.31 -36.33 27.27
C PRO A 153 2.66 -35.87 28.69
N ASP A 154 2.17 -36.57 29.70
CA ASP A 154 2.52 -36.25 31.11
C ASP A 154 3.98 -36.64 31.41
N SER A 155 4.46 -37.70 30.78
CA SER A 155 5.86 -38.14 30.81
C SER A 155 6.21 -38.94 29.55
N LEU A 156 7.51 -39.11 29.32
CA LEU A 156 8.10 -39.84 28.21
C LEU A 156 9.12 -40.83 28.76
N THR A 157 9.01 -42.08 28.32
CA THR A 157 10.09 -43.06 28.51
C THR A 157 11.13 -42.82 27.42
N GLY A 158 12.30 -42.30 27.78
CA GLY A 158 13.40 -42.05 26.84
C GLY A 158 14.11 -43.32 26.38
N VAL A 159 14.72 -43.26 25.20
CA VAL A 159 15.73 -44.23 24.75
C VAL A 159 17.11 -43.75 25.20
N ASN A 160 17.97 -44.66 25.68
CA ASN A 160 19.35 -44.33 26.05
C ASN A 160 20.20 -44.08 24.79
N ALA A 161 20.15 -42.86 24.27
CA ALA A 161 20.92 -42.38 23.14
C ALA A 161 21.73 -41.15 23.55
N ASP A 162 22.95 -41.01 23.02
CA ASP A 162 23.74 -39.80 23.22
C ASP A 162 22.99 -38.57 22.67
N PRO A 163 22.67 -37.57 23.51
CA PRO A 163 21.98 -36.35 23.08
C PRO A 163 22.71 -35.60 21.98
N GLY A 164 24.04 -35.71 21.87
CA GLY A 164 24.85 -35.04 20.86
C GLY A 164 24.97 -33.53 21.02
N GLY A 165 24.03 -32.84 21.66
CA GLY A 165 24.05 -31.39 21.96
C GLY A 165 23.79 -30.49 20.75
N LEU A 166 23.45 -29.22 21.01
CA LEU A 166 23.31 -28.21 19.95
C LEU A 166 24.67 -27.80 19.38
N ARG A 167 24.66 -27.23 18.16
CA ARG A 167 25.86 -26.78 17.47
C ARG A 167 25.86 -25.28 17.31
N THR A 168 27.04 -24.70 17.47
CA THR A 168 27.30 -23.28 17.25
C THR A 168 27.32 -22.97 15.76
N HIS A 169 27.25 -21.67 15.45
CA HIS A 169 27.45 -21.14 14.11
C HIS A 169 28.77 -21.62 13.47
N ALA A 170 29.86 -21.58 14.23
CA ALA A 170 31.19 -21.98 13.75
C ALA A 170 31.25 -23.48 13.41
N GLU A 171 30.69 -24.35 14.26
CA GLU A 171 30.65 -25.79 14.03
C GLU A 171 29.80 -26.18 12.81
N LEU A 172 28.79 -25.37 12.46
CA LEU A 172 27.92 -25.60 11.32
C LEU A 172 28.36 -24.87 10.04
N GLY A 173 29.44 -24.08 10.10
CA GLY A 173 29.89 -23.26 8.97
C GLY A 173 28.88 -22.19 8.53
N VAL A 174 27.98 -21.76 9.42
CA VAL A 174 26.97 -20.73 9.14
C VAL A 174 27.42 -19.42 9.79
N PRO A 175 27.56 -18.31 9.04
CA PRO A 175 27.95 -17.03 9.61
C PRO A 175 27.03 -16.58 10.76
N ALA A 176 27.60 -15.93 11.79
CA ALA A 176 26.82 -15.35 12.87
C ALA A 176 25.87 -14.26 12.34
N SER A 177 24.68 -14.17 12.92
CA SER A 177 23.73 -13.11 12.60
C SER A 177 24.25 -11.76 13.11
N THR A 178 24.19 -10.74 12.26
CA THR A 178 24.31 -9.33 12.70
C THR A 178 22.94 -8.68 12.95
N LYS A 179 21.85 -9.38 12.63
CA LYS A 179 20.48 -8.86 12.77
C LYS A 179 20.01 -8.83 14.22
N VAL A 180 19.21 -7.83 14.57
CA VAL A 180 18.46 -7.76 15.82
C VAL A 180 17.14 -8.53 15.65
N ILE A 181 17.07 -9.72 16.23
CA ILE A 181 15.91 -10.62 16.12
C ILE A 181 15.32 -10.92 17.51
N PRO A 182 14.01 -11.26 17.60
CA PRO A 182 13.45 -11.80 18.83
C PRO A 182 14.08 -13.15 19.16
N ARG A 183 14.07 -13.50 20.44
CA ARG A 183 14.48 -14.83 20.91
C ARG A 183 13.49 -15.91 20.45
N GLY A 184 14.00 -17.03 19.97
CA GLY A 184 13.19 -18.21 19.62
C GLY A 184 12.70 -18.98 20.85
N GLY A 185 11.61 -19.74 20.71
CA GLY A 185 11.02 -20.50 21.81
C GLY A 185 9.50 -20.61 21.80
N GLU A 186 8.97 -21.58 22.54
CA GLU A 186 7.54 -21.85 22.69
C GLU A 186 6.89 -20.86 23.67
N ALA A 187 7.50 -20.63 24.83
CA ALA A 187 7.04 -19.67 25.83
C ALA A 187 6.96 -18.25 25.26
N GLY A 188 8.00 -17.82 24.52
CA GLY A 188 8.04 -16.52 23.87
C GLY A 188 6.93 -16.35 22.82
N ALA A 189 6.61 -17.42 22.08
CA ALA A 189 5.52 -17.42 21.10
C ALA A 189 4.15 -17.24 21.77
N HIS A 190 3.88 -17.98 22.85
CA HIS A 190 2.63 -17.85 23.61
C HIS A 190 2.49 -16.48 24.30
N ALA A 191 3.57 -15.94 24.88
CA ALA A 191 3.57 -14.60 25.45
C ALA A 191 3.26 -13.54 24.39
N THR A 192 3.85 -13.68 23.20
CA THR A 192 3.61 -12.79 22.05
C THR A 192 2.16 -12.85 21.58
N LEU A 193 1.59 -14.06 21.47
CA LEU A 193 0.17 -14.28 21.14
C LEU A 193 -0.75 -13.65 22.18
N HIS A 194 -0.51 -13.90 23.47
CA HIS A 194 -1.31 -13.35 24.55
C HIS A 194 -1.30 -11.82 24.51
N SER A 195 -0.12 -11.20 24.45
CA SER A 195 0.05 -9.75 24.33
C SER A 195 -0.70 -9.17 23.13
N PHE A 196 -0.70 -9.86 21.98
CA PHE A 196 -1.46 -9.44 20.81
C PHE A 196 -2.97 -9.48 21.06
N LEU A 197 -3.48 -10.59 21.58
CA LEU A 197 -4.92 -10.80 21.77
C LEU A 197 -5.53 -9.93 22.87
N THR A 198 -4.74 -9.52 23.87
CA THR A 198 -5.26 -8.79 25.03
C THR A 198 -4.93 -7.30 25.03
N ALA A 199 -3.82 -6.87 24.39
CA ALA A 199 -3.38 -5.48 24.42
C ALA A 199 -3.09 -4.90 23.03
N ARG A 200 -2.11 -5.45 22.30
CA ARG A 200 -1.55 -4.80 21.11
C ARG A 200 -2.45 -4.85 19.86
N GLY A 201 -3.30 -5.87 19.76
CA GLY A 201 -4.04 -6.18 18.54
C GLY A 201 -5.27 -5.30 18.27
N VAL A 202 -5.64 -4.38 19.17
CA VAL A 202 -6.88 -3.58 19.05
C VAL A 202 -6.92 -2.79 17.73
N ASN A 203 -5.79 -2.22 17.31
CA ASN A 203 -5.67 -1.43 16.08
C ASN A 203 -5.16 -2.22 14.87
N TYR A 204 -4.97 -3.54 14.99
CA TYR A 204 -4.38 -4.39 13.95
C TYR A 204 -4.95 -4.10 12.55
N MET A 205 -6.27 -4.00 12.42
CA MET A 205 -6.91 -3.75 11.12
C MET A 205 -6.45 -2.46 10.45
N ARG A 206 -6.27 -1.38 11.23
CA ARG A 206 -5.96 -0.03 10.74
C ARG A 206 -4.45 0.16 10.54
N GLU A 207 -3.65 -0.39 11.44
CA GLU A 207 -2.22 -0.09 11.54
C GLU A 207 -1.31 -1.06 10.78
N MET A 208 -1.79 -2.25 10.39
CA MET A 208 -0.94 -3.27 9.74
C MET A 208 -0.25 -2.84 8.43
N SER A 209 -0.72 -1.78 7.76
CA SER A 209 -0.16 -1.34 6.47
C SER A 209 1.02 -0.39 6.62
N SER A 210 1.12 0.34 7.73
CA SER A 210 2.22 1.27 7.96
C SER A 210 3.43 0.53 8.54
N PRO A 211 4.65 0.74 8.03
CA PRO A 211 5.84 0.13 8.59
C PRO A 211 6.19 0.66 9.99
N LEU A 212 5.64 1.82 10.39
CA LEU A 212 5.79 2.37 11.73
C LEU A 212 4.98 1.59 12.76
N SER A 213 3.67 1.52 12.54
CA SER A 213 2.75 0.99 13.53
C SER A 213 2.57 -0.52 13.42
N ALA A 214 2.87 -1.14 12.27
CA ALA A 214 2.77 -2.59 12.12
C ALA A 214 3.74 -3.37 13.02
N GLU A 215 4.87 -2.79 13.41
CA GLU A 215 5.81 -3.45 14.32
C GLU A 215 5.15 -3.75 15.68
N SER A 216 4.40 -2.80 16.23
CA SER A 216 3.71 -2.96 17.52
C SER A 216 2.32 -3.57 17.39
N SER A 217 1.55 -3.21 16.35
CA SER A 217 0.14 -3.59 16.19
C SER A 217 -0.09 -4.96 15.55
N CYS A 218 0.85 -5.51 14.78
CA CYS A 218 0.73 -6.86 14.21
C CYS A 218 1.05 -7.96 15.24
N SER A 219 0.60 -9.18 14.98
CA SER A 219 0.73 -10.27 15.95
C SER A 219 2.17 -10.64 16.29
N ARG A 220 3.11 -10.45 15.35
CA ARG A 220 4.51 -10.90 15.45
C ARG A 220 4.68 -12.43 15.55
N LEU A 221 3.66 -13.18 15.12
CA LEU A 221 3.66 -14.66 15.17
C LEU A 221 4.16 -15.35 13.91
N SER A 222 4.62 -14.62 12.90
CA SER A 222 5.08 -15.22 11.64
C SER A 222 6.31 -16.12 11.82
N ALA A 223 7.33 -15.69 12.58
CA ALA A 223 8.49 -16.53 12.90
C ALA A 223 8.12 -17.72 13.81
N PRO A 224 7.38 -17.53 14.93
CA PRO A 224 6.87 -18.66 15.71
C PRO A 224 6.12 -19.73 14.89
N LEU A 225 5.29 -19.32 13.94
CA LEU A 225 4.57 -20.24 13.06
C LEU A 225 5.50 -20.94 12.05
N ALA A 226 6.48 -20.22 11.49
CA ALA A 226 7.43 -20.78 10.52
C ALA A 226 8.37 -21.85 11.13
N PHE A 227 8.76 -21.68 12.40
CA PHE A 227 9.55 -22.67 13.16
C PHE A 227 8.69 -23.67 13.95
N GLY A 228 7.37 -23.47 13.97
CA GLY A 228 6.42 -24.32 14.66
C GLY A 228 6.54 -24.32 16.18
N THR A 229 7.05 -23.23 16.77
CA THR A 229 7.11 -23.04 18.23
C THR A 229 5.74 -22.70 18.84
N VAL A 230 4.73 -22.49 18.00
CA VAL A 230 3.31 -22.47 18.38
C VAL A 230 2.49 -23.13 17.27
N SER A 231 1.44 -23.86 17.64
CA SER A 231 0.57 -24.49 16.65
C SER A 231 -0.42 -23.47 16.05
N LEU A 232 -0.70 -23.57 14.75
CA LEU A 232 -1.70 -22.71 14.11
C LEU A 232 -3.11 -22.93 14.70
N ARG A 233 -3.42 -24.16 15.12
CA ARG A 233 -4.68 -24.53 15.77
C ARG A 233 -4.85 -23.77 17.08
N GLU A 234 -3.83 -23.74 17.93
CA GLU A 234 -3.83 -22.96 19.18
C GLU A 234 -4.04 -21.46 18.89
N VAL A 235 -3.35 -20.89 17.89
CA VAL A 235 -3.51 -19.47 17.52
C VAL A 235 -4.95 -19.17 17.07
N VAL A 236 -5.54 -20.00 16.21
CA VAL A 236 -6.93 -19.82 15.74
C VAL A 236 -7.91 -19.92 16.90
N GLN A 237 -7.79 -20.94 17.74
CA GLN A 237 -8.70 -21.15 18.86
C GLN A 237 -8.60 -20.04 19.90
N ALA A 238 -7.39 -19.62 20.28
CA ALA A 238 -7.19 -18.49 21.19
C ALA A 238 -7.78 -17.18 20.61
N THR A 239 -7.63 -16.95 19.30
CA THR A 239 -8.24 -15.81 18.61
C THR A 239 -9.77 -15.86 18.68
N ARG A 240 -10.38 -17.03 18.47
CA ARG A 240 -11.83 -17.23 18.54
C ARG A 240 -12.38 -17.06 19.95
N VAL A 241 -11.69 -17.58 20.95
CA VAL A 241 -12.02 -17.38 22.37
C VAL A 241 -12.02 -15.90 22.70
N ARG A 242 -10.94 -15.18 22.34
CA ARG A 242 -10.86 -13.73 22.57
C ARG A 242 -11.95 -12.97 21.82
N LEU A 243 -12.24 -13.35 20.57
CA LEU A 243 -13.29 -12.74 19.76
C LEU A 243 -14.68 -12.95 20.39
N ALA A 244 -14.94 -14.09 21.01
CA ALA A 244 -16.18 -14.34 21.74
C ALA A 244 -16.28 -13.47 23.00
N GLN A 245 -15.18 -13.38 23.78
CA GLN A 245 -15.10 -12.54 24.98
C GLN A 245 -15.42 -11.08 24.67
N VAL A 246 -14.72 -10.46 23.72
CA VAL A 246 -14.92 -9.04 23.37
C VAL A 246 -16.27 -8.75 22.70
N ARG A 247 -16.99 -9.76 22.21
CA ARG A 247 -18.36 -9.59 21.71
C ARG A 247 -19.40 -9.64 22.82
N GLY A 248 -19.13 -10.40 23.87
CA GLY A 248 -20.01 -10.53 25.04
C GLY A 248 -19.81 -9.43 26.08
N ASP A 249 -18.70 -8.69 25.99
CA ASP A 249 -18.35 -7.60 26.89
C ASP A 249 -18.82 -6.25 26.32
N PRO A 250 -19.81 -5.57 26.96
CA PRO A 250 -20.31 -4.28 26.49
C PRO A 250 -19.29 -3.14 26.64
N ASP A 251 -18.28 -3.30 27.49
CA ASP A 251 -17.25 -2.30 27.76
C ASP A 251 -16.00 -2.50 26.88
N ALA A 252 -15.95 -3.59 26.10
CA ALA A 252 -14.84 -3.86 25.21
C ALA A 252 -14.77 -2.85 24.05
N ASP A 253 -13.55 -2.40 23.74
CA ASP A 253 -13.32 -1.52 22.58
C ASP A 253 -13.87 -2.15 21.29
N PRO A 254 -14.79 -1.48 20.57
CA PRO A 254 -15.46 -2.06 19.40
C PRO A 254 -14.50 -2.38 18.25
N ARG A 255 -13.28 -1.81 18.25
CA ARG A 255 -12.23 -2.14 17.27
C ARG A 255 -11.75 -3.57 17.39
N TRP A 256 -11.78 -4.18 18.59
CA TRP A 256 -11.33 -5.56 18.80
C TRP A 256 -12.02 -6.56 17.89
N VAL A 257 -13.35 -6.47 17.76
CA VAL A 257 -14.13 -7.40 16.94
C VAL A 257 -13.67 -7.35 15.48
N ARG A 258 -13.42 -6.14 14.95
CA ARG A 258 -12.97 -5.95 13.56
C ARG A 258 -11.52 -6.44 13.38
N SER A 259 -10.64 -6.12 14.31
CA SER A 259 -9.24 -6.53 14.30
C SER A 259 -9.06 -8.05 14.40
N LEU A 260 -9.76 -8.72 15.31
CA LEU A 260 -9.67 -10.17 15.49
C LEU A 260 -10.27 -10.95 14.32
N ARG A 261 -11.41 -10.50 13.75
CA ARG A 261 -11.95 -11.08 12.49
C ARG A 261 -10.97 -10.89 11.33
N SER A 262 -10.36 -9.72 11.24
CA SER A 262 -9.34 -9.44 10.24
C SER A 262 -8.15 -10.39 10.40
N TYR A 263 -7.68 -10.60 11.63
CA TYR A 263 -6.57 -11.49 11.97
C TYR A 263 -6.85 -12.96 11.68
N GLU A 264 -7.98 -13.50 12.14
CA GLU A 264 -8.41 -14.88 11.86
C GLU A 264 -8.41 -15.17 10.35
N SER A 265 -8.90 -14.21 9.57
CA SER A 265 -8.89 -14.29 8.11
C SER A 265 -7.46 -14.45 7.54
N ARG A 266 -6.43 -13.84 8.16
CA ARG A 266 -5.03 -14.00 7.74
C ARG A 266 -4.48 -15.38 8.12
N LEU A 267 -4.91 -15.96 9.23
CA LEU A 267 -4.57 -17.35 9.61
C LEU A 267 -5.13 -18.36 8.61
N HIS A 268 -6.29 -18.08 8.02
CA HIS A 268 -6.80 -18.88 6.90
C HIS A 268 -5.96 -18.72 5.63
N TRP A 269 -5.52 -17.50 5.30
CA TRP A 269 -4.63 -17.27 4.14
C TRP A 269 -3.24 -17.88 4.28
N HIS A 270 -2.73 -17.98 5.49
CA HIS A 270 -1.48 -18.68 5.79
C HIS A 270 -1.48 -20.07 5.13
N CYS A 271 -2.46 -20.92 5.47
CA CYS A 271 -2.58 -22.25 4.87
C CYS A 271 -2.94 -22.19 3.38
N HIS A 272 -3.77 -21.23 2.95
CA HIS A 272 -4.16 -21.14 1.54
C HIS A 272 -2.97 -20.91 0.61
N PHE A 273 -2.02 -20.06 1.02
CA PHE A 273 -0.80 -19.82 0.25
C PHE A 273 0.13 -21.02 0.30
N MET A 274 0.37 -21.60 1.47
CA MET A 274 1.19 -22.82 1.58
C MET A 274 0.63 -23.97 0.73
N GLN A 275 -0.69 -24.14 0.71
CA GLN A 275 -1.37 -25.14 -0.12
C GLN A 275 -1.05 -24.97 -1.62
N ARG A 276 -0.74 -23.76 -2.09
CA ARG A 276 -0.41 -23.55 -3.51
C ARG A 276 0.92 -24.21 -3.85
N LEU A 277 1.94 -24.02 -3.00
CA LEU A 277 3.24 -24.68 -3.16
C LEU A 277 3.09 -26.20 -3.01
N GLU A 278 2.33 -26.67 -2.03
CA GLU A 278 2.04 -28.10 -1.84
C GLU A 278 1.40 -28.74 -3.10
N SER A 279 0.42 -28.05 -3.71
CA SER A 279 -0.25 -28.52 -4.92
C SER A 279 0.59 -28.35 -6.19
N GLN A 280 1.56 -27.43 -6.21
CA GLN A 280 2.38 -27.13 -7.39
C GLN A 280 3.81 -26.70 -7.00
N PRO A 281 4.69 -27.65 -6.62
CA PRO A 281 6.04 -27.34 -6.10
C PRO A 281 6.95 -26.63 -7.12
N ASP A 282 6.73 -26.84 -8.41
CA ASP A 282 7.55 -26.24 -9.47
C ASP A 282 7.41 -24.70 -9.57
N MET A 283 6.48 -24.09 -8.84
CA MET A 283 6.30 -22.65 -8.77
C MET A 283 7.45 -21.89 -8.09
N GLU A 284 8.29 -22.59 -7.34
CA GLU A 284 9.55 -22.08 -6.79
C GLU A 284 10.56 -21.74 -7.90
N PHE A 285 10.52 -22.48 -9.00
CA PHE A 285 11.52 -22.38 -10.07
C PHE A 285 11.00 -21.71 -11.33
N ARG A 286 9.69 -21.77 -11.57
CA ARG A 286 9.09 -21.38 -12.84
C ARG A 286 7.82 -20.55 -12.61
N THR A 287 7.38 -19.76 -13.60
CA THR A 287 6.16 -18.95 -13.41
C THR A 287 4.91 -19.83 -13.27
N LEU A 288 3.97 -19.44 -12.41
CA LEU A 288 2.76 -20.26 -12.23
C LEU A 288 1.91 -20.33 -13.50
N ASN A 289 1.81 -19.20 -14.22
CA ASN A 289 1.27 -19.13 -15.57
C ASN A 289 2.40 -19.27 -16.59
N ARG A 290 2.37 -20.35 -17.37
CA ARG A 290 3.43 -20.69 -18.33
C ARG A 290 3.53 -19.71 -19.50
N ALA A 291 2.46 -19.02 -19.85
CA ALA A 291 2.51 -17.97 -20.88
C ALA A 291 3.31 -16.74 -20.46
N LEU A 292 3.62 -16.60 -19.16
CA LEU A 292 4.45 -15.53 -18.62
C LEU A 292 5.91 -15.96 -18.40
N GLU A 293 6.26 -17.19 -18.77
CA GLU A 293 7.64 -17.65 -18.79
C GLU A 293 8.43 -16.77 -19.78
N GLY A 294 9.64 -16.34 -19.40
CA GLY A 294 10.45 -15.47 -20.25
C GLY A 294 10.10 -13.97 -20.21
N LEU A 295 8.97 -13.55 -19.58
CA LEU A 295 8.52 -12.14 -19.53
C LEU A 295 9.61 -11.13 -19.14
N ARG A 296 10.58 -11.57 -18.32
CA ARG A 296 11.71 -10.77 -17.82
C ARG A 296 13.05 -11.51 -17.89
N ALA A 297 13.16 -12.57 -18.69
CA ALA A 297 14.33 -13.45 -18.64
C ALA A 297 15.59 -12.84 -19.30
N HIS A 298 15.42 -11.91 -20.23
CA HIS A 298 16.51 -11.42 -21.09
C HIS A 298 17.01 -10.00 -20.77
N GLU A 299 16.49 -9.37 -19.71
CA GLU A 299 16.76 -7.96 -19.39
C GLU A 299 17.33 -7.80 -17.97
N TRP A 300 18.22 -8.71 -17.58
CA TRP A 300 18.87 -8.61 -16.28
C TRP A 300 19.76 -7.37 -16.20
N ASN A 301 19.49 -6.50 -15.23
CA ASN A 301 20.33 -5.36 -14.90
C ASN A 301 20.95 -5.56 -13.52
N GLN A 302 22.27 -5.80 -13.49
CA GLN A 302 23.01 -6.09 -12.26
C GLN A 302 23.08 -4.86 -11.33
N ASP A 303 23.30 -3.66 -11.86
CA ASP A 303 23.34 -2.42 -11.07
C ASP A 303 21.99 -2.15 -10.38
N PHE A 304 20.87 -2.32 -11.10
CA PHE A 304 19.54 -2.16 -10.50
C PHE A 304 19.28 -3.15 -9.38
N TYR A 305 19.69 -4.40 -9.56
CA TYR A 305 19.58 -5.41 -8.51
C TYR A 305 20.43 -5.03 -7.29
N ASP A 306 21.68 -4.64 -7.51
CA ASP A 306 22.63 -4.25 -6.45
C ASP A 306 22.12 -3.06 -5.64
N ARG A 307 21.70 -1.99 -6.33
CA ARG A 307 21.11 -0.82 -5.67
C ARG A 307 19.85 -1.16 -4.89
N TRP A 308 19.01 -2.05 -5.40
CA TRP A 308 17.81 -2.49 -4.70
C TRP A 308 18.11 -3.33 -3.45
N GLN A 309 19.02 -4.31 -3.52
CA GLN A 309 19.35 -5.16 -2.37
C GLN A 309 20.08 -4.42 -1.24
N TYR A 310 20.76 -3.31 -1.54
CA TYR A 310 21.46 -2.47 -0.57
C TYR A 310 20.65 -1.25 -0.11
N GLY A 311 19.44 -1.02 -0.63
CA GLY A 311 18.63 0.15 -0.27
C GLY A 311 19.29 1.47 -0.71
N GLN A 312 19.66 1.54 -1.99
CA GLN A 312 20.30 2.66 -2.66
C GLN A 312 19.60 3.00 -3.99
N THR A 313 18.28 2.82 -4.03
CA THR A 313 17.45 3.05 -5.22
C THR A 313 17.12 4.53 -5.44
N GLY A 314 17.35 5.37 -4.43
CA GLY A 314 16.95 6.77 -4.44
C GLY A 314 15.48 6.96 -4.12
N TYR A 315 14.73 5.89 -3.80
CA TYR A 315 13.34 5.96 -3.35
C TYR A 315 13.26 5.69 -1.83
N PRO A 316 13.04 6.73 -0.98
CA PRO A 316 13.17 6.63 0.47
C PRO A 316 12.46 5.44 1.10
N LEU A 317 11.20 5.18 0.73
CA LEU A 317 10.47 4.06 1.34
C LEU A 317 11.05 2.69 0.95
N ILE A 318 11.54 2.53 -0.29
CA ILE A 318 12.19 1.28 -0.72
C ILE A 318 13.48 1.06 0.07
N ASP A 319 14.29 2.11 0.15
CA ASP A 319 15.61 2.07 0.75
C ASP A 319 15.51 1.87 2.27
N ALA A 320 14.62 2.59 2.94
CA ALA A 320 14.31 2.42 4.36
C ALA A 320 13.78 1.00 4.67
N CYS A 321 12.87 0.47 3.85
CA CYS A 321 12.36 -0.90 4.02
C CYS A 321 13.47 -1.93 3.87
N MET A 322 14.37 -1.75 2.90
CA MET A 322 15.47 -2.69 2.69
C MET A 322 16.48 -2.64 3.84
N ARG A 323 16.80 -1.45 4.35
CA ARG A 323 17.67 -1.30 5.54
C ARG A 323 17.04 -1.91 6.80
N MET A 324 15.76 -1.66 7.04
CA MET A 324 15.02 -2.31 8.13
C MET A 324 15.05 -3.84 8.02
N LEU A 325 14.82 -4.38 6.83
CA LEU A 325 14.90 -5.82 6.60
C LEU A 325 16.32 -6.35 6.92
N ARG A 326 17.34 -5.69 6.40
CA ARG A 326 18.74 -6.09 6.61
C ARG A 326 19.15 -6.05 8.08
N ASP A 327 18.57 -5.15 8.87
CA ASP A 327 18.84 -5.01 10.30
C ASP A 327 18.01 -5.94 11.19
N THR A 328 16.73 -6.13 10.87
CA THR A 328 15.76 -6.79 11.79
C THR A 328 15.26 -8.14 11.32
N GLY A 329 15.42 -8.44 10.02
CA GLY A 329 14.87 -9.64 9.40
C GLY A 329 13.35 -9.64 9.24
N TRP A 330 12.68 -8.49 9.40
CA TRP A 330 11.22 -8.42 9.35
C TRP A 330 10.70 -7.16 8.66
N LEU A 331 9.61 -7.32 7.89
CA LEU A 331 8.76 -6.23 7.41
C LEU A 331 7.28 -6.62 7.49
N ASN A 332 6.41 -5.63 7.55
CA ASN A 332 4.98 -5.85 7.39
C ASN A 332 4.62 -6.20 5.93
N PHE A 333 3.49 -6.88 5.73
CA PHE A 333 3.10 -7.42 4.43
C PHE A 333 3.07 -6.38 3.30
N ARG A 334 2.58 -5.16 3.60
CA ARG A 334 2.50 -4.08 2.61
C ARG A 334 3.87 -3.75 2.03
N MET A 335 4.87 -3.59 2.88
CA MET A 335 6.21 -3.24 2.45
C MET A 335 6.92 -4.39 1.74
N ARG A 336 6.65 -5.65 2.14
CA ARG A 336 7.10 -6.81 1.35
C ARG A 336 6.55 -6.77 -0.06
N ALA A 337 5.24 -6.52 -0.23
CA ALA A 337 4.63 -6.41 -1.55
C ALA A 337 5.20 -5.23 -2.37
N LEU A 338 5.46 -4.09 -1.72
CA LEU A 338 6.10 -2.94 -2.34
C LEU A 338 7.50 -3.28 -2.87
N LEU A 339 8.35 -3.94 -2.07
CA LEU A 339 9.70 -4.32 -2.48
C LEU A 339 9.70 -5.22 -3.72
N VAL A 340 8.82 -6.24 -3.73
CA VAL A 340 8.67 -7.15 -4.88
C VAL A 340 8.15 -6.42 -6.11
N SER A 341 7.17 -5.53 -5.92
CA SER A 341 6.60 -4.74 -6.99
C SER A 341 7.62 -3.78 -7.60
N PHE A 342 8.41 -3.11 -6.77
CA PHE A 342 9.47 -2.23 -7.23
C PHE A 342 10.52 -2.99 -8.04
N ALA A 343 11.04 -4.09 -7.51
CA ALA A 343 12.03 -4.93 -8.21
C ALA A 343 11.52 -5.43 -9.57
N THR A 344 10.28 -5.94 -9.63
CA THR A 344 9.80 -6.65 -10.83
C THR A 344 9.03 -5.77 -11.82
N GLN A 345 8.56 -4.59 -11.43
CA GLN A 345 7.84 -3.68 -12.34
C GLN A 345 8.53 -2.35 -12.57
N HIS A 346 9.23 -1.78 -11.59
CA HIS A 346 9.95 -0.52 -11.79
C HIS A 346 11.37 -0.77 -12.30
N LEU A 347 12.04 -1.78 -11.76
CA LEU A 347 13.39 -2.19 -12.20
C LEU A 347 13.37 -3.31 -13.24
N TRP A 348 12.19 -3.85 -13.52
CA TRP A 348 11.97 -4.92 -14.49
C TRP A 348 12.81 -6.19 -14.29
N LEU A 349 13.27 -6.43 -13.06
CA LEU A 349 14.07 -7.61 -12.72
C LEU A 349 13.23 -8.90 -12.76
N HIS A 350 13.86 -10.01 -13.13
CA HIS A 350 13.26 -11.33 -12.96
C HIS A 350 12.96 -11.58 -11.47
N TRP A 351 11.82 -12.22 -11.15
CA TRP A 351 11.33 -12.36 -9.77
C TRP A 351 12.17 -13.29 -8.89
N ARG A 352 12.78 -14.33 -9.47
CA ARG A 352 13.42 -15.40 -8.68
C ARG A 352 14.62 -14.93 -7.88
N ARG A 353 15.58 -14.22 -8.47
CA ARG A 353 16.80 -13.76 -7.78
C ARG A 353 16.52 -12.75 -6.66
N PRO A 354 15.68 -11.71 -6.85
CA PRO A 354 15.12 -10.92 -5.75
C PRO A 354 14.37 -11.78 -4.71
N GLY A 355 13.58 -12.77 -5.15
CA GLY A 355 12.87 -13.69 -4.27
C GLY A 355 13.80 -14.47 -3.35
N LEU A 356 14.91 -15.00 -3.86
CA LEU A 356 15.92 -15.72 -3.08
C LEU A 356 16.61 -14.83 -2.06
N PHE A 357 16.98 -13.62 -2.49
CA PHE A 357 17.53 -12.62 -1.59
C PHE A 357 16.56 -12.32 -0.44
N LEU A 358 15.28 -12.05 -0.75
CA LEU A 358 14.28 -11.77 0.28
C LEU A 358 14.03 -12.97 1.21
N ALA A 359 13.92 -14.19 0.67
CA ALA A 359 13.78 -15.41 1.46
C ALA A 359 14.93 -15.57 2.48
N ARG A 360 16.15 -15.27 2.05
CA ARG A 360 17.33 -15.30 2.92
C ARG A 360 17.29 -14.26 4.03
N GLU A 361 16.66 -13.12 3.80
CA GLU A 361 16.64 -12.00 4.73
C GLU A 361 15.48 -12.07 5.75
N TRP A 362 14.37 -12.74 5.42
CA TRP A 362 13.19 -12.85 6.30
C TRP A 362 13.39 -13.91 7.38
N LEU A 363 13.44 -13.51 8.65
CA LEU A 363 13.45 -14.47 9.77
C LEU A 363 12.27 -15.45 9.71
N ASP A 364 11.13 -14.99 9.20
CA ASP A 364 9.89 -15.75 9.06
C ASP A 364 9.69 -16.34 7.66
N ASN A 365 10.77 -16.67 6.94
CA ASN A 365 10.68 -17.28 5.62
C ASN A 365 9.92 -18.62 5.67
N GLU A 366 8.68 -18.59 5.21
CA GLU A 366 7.83 -19.75 4.98
C GLU A 366 7.70 -19.95 3.46
N PRO A 367 8.42 -20.92 2.85
CA PRO A 367 8.48 -21.09 1.39
C PRO A 367 7.10 -21.12 0.72
N GLY A 368 6.12 -21.78 1.36
CA GLY A 368 4.77 -21.88 0.82
C GLY A 368 4.06 -20.52 0.69
N ILE A 369 4.32 -19.60 1.62
CA ILE A 369 3.81 -18.23 1.58
C ILE A 369 4.68 -17.38 0.67
N HIS A 370 6.00 -17.45 0.83
CA HIS A 370 6.97 -16.61 0.13
C HIS A 370 6.86 -16.74 -1.38
N TRP A 371 6.97 -17.95 -1.93
CA TRP A 371 6.92 -18.15 -3.38
C TRP A 371 5.54 -17.85 -3.98
N SER A 372 4.47 -18.10 -3.21
CA SER A 372 3.12 -17.67 -3.55
C SER A 372 2.99 -16.16 -3.68
N GLN A 373 3.60 -15.41 -2.75
CA GLN A 373 3.60 -13.95 -2.77
C GLN A 373 4.54 -13.39 -3.83
N MET A 374 5.72 -13.96 -4.02
CA MET A 374 6.63 -13.55 -5.09
C MET A 374 5.93 -13.61 -6.44
N GLN A 375 5.29 -14.73 -6.75
CA GLN A 375 4.55 -14.88 -8.02
C GLN A 375 3.38 -13.89 -8.11
N MET A 376 2.61 -13.72 -7.03
CA MET A 376 1.46 -12.82 -7.01
C MET A 376 1.86 -11.35 -7.23
N GLN A 377 2.81 -10.86 -6.45
CA GLN A 377 3.25 -9.46 -6.50
C GLN A 377 4.09 -9.17 -7.74
N SER A 378 4.69 -10.19 -8.37
CA SER A 378 5.38 -10.06 -9.68
C SER A 378 4.44 -10.08 -10.89
N SER A 379 3.12 -10.27 -10.64
CA SER A 379 2.07 -10.42 -11.66
C SER A 379 2.23 -11.64 -12.57
N THR A 380 2.80 -12.75 -12.07
CA THR A 380 3.08 -13.98 -12.84
C THR A 380 2.09 -15.13 -12.59
N VAL A 381 1.06 -14.92 -11.76
CA VAL A 381 0.01 -15.93 -11.46
C VAL A 381 -1.10 -15.95 -12.51
N GLY A 382 -1.50 -14.79 -13.04
CA GLY A 382 -2.52 -14.68 -14.10
C GLY A 382 -3.98 -14.57 -13.63
N ILE A 383 -4.38 -15.16 -12.51
CA ILE A 383 -5.76 -15.09 -11.98
C ILE A 383 -6.02 -13.90 -11.04
N ASN A 384 -4.97 -13.14 -10.70
CA ASN A 384 -5.04 -11.96 -9.85
C ASN A 384 -5.07 -10.66 -10.68
N ARG A 385 -5.50 -9.56 -10.05
CA ARG A 385 -5.32 -8.22 -10.62
C ARG A 385 -3.84 -7.86 -10.59
N VAL A 386 -3.36 -7.26 -11.66
CA VAL A 386 -2.02 -6.67 -11.75
C VAL A 386 -1.97 -5.46 -10.83
N ARG A 387 -0.93 -5.40 -9.99
CA ARG A 387 -0.73 -4.36 -9.00
C ARG A 387 0.68 -3.83 -9.15
N ILE A 388 0.80 -2.53 -9.34
CA ILE A 388 2.07 -1.83 -9.43
C ILE A 388 1.99 -0.71 -8.41
N TYR A 389 2.76 -0.85 -7.33
CA TYR A 389 2.76 0.08 -6.20
C TYR A 389 3.64 1.28 -6.52
N SER A 390 3.13 2.51 -6.39
CA SER A 390 3.99 3.70 -6.43
C SER A 390 4.73 3.84 -5.10
N PRO A 391 6.07 3.79 -5.08
CA PRO A 391 6.85 3.98 -3.86
C PRO A 391 6.60 5.35 -3.21
N THR A 392 6.48 6.42 -3.98
CA THR A 392 6.29 7.78 -3.43
C THR A 392 4.90 7.97 -2.83
N ARG A 393 3.85 7.44 -3.49
CA ARG A 393 2.49 7.46 -2.95
C ARG A 393 2.40 6.62 -1.67
N GLN A 394 2.98 5.43 -1.66
CA GLN A 394 3.00 4.58 -0.46
C GLN A 394 3.75 5.25 0.69
N ALA A 395 4.85 5.97 0.41
CA ALA A 395 5.58 6.72 1.43
C ALA A 395 4.70 7.79 2.10
N ARG A 396 4.03 8.63 1.31
CA ARG A 396 3.12 9.68 1.81
C ARG A 396 1.94 9.12 2.61
N GLU A 397 1.37 8.00 2.18
CA GLU A 397 0.20 7.41 2.85
C GLU A 397 0.55 6.65 4.13
N GLN A 398 1.69 5.97 4.15
CA GLN A 398 2.05 5.04 5.23
C GLN A 398 3.02 5.62 6.25
N ASP A 399 3.71 6.71 5.90
CA ASP A 399 4.62 7.47 6.76
C ASP A 399 4.52 8.98 6.45
N PRO A 400 3.36 9.61 6.71
CA PRO A 400 3.08 10.98 6.27
C PRO A 400 4.08 12.01 6.80
N ASP A 401 4.60 11.82 8.01
CA ASP A 401 5.55 12.74 8.65
C ASP A 401 7.02 12.36 8.42
N GLY A 402 7.28 11.27 7.68
CA GLY A 402 8.63 10.80 7.38
C GLY A 402 9.37 10.19 8.58
N VAL A 403 8.67 9.79 9.65
CA VAL A 403 9.28 9.26 10.88
C VAL A 403 10.00 7.93 10.61
N PHE A 404 9.41 7.08 9.77
CA PHE A 404 10.05 5.81 9.38
C PHE A 404 11.26 6.07 8.52
N LEU A 405 11.12 6.98 7.55
CA LEU A 405 12.19 7.35 6.65
C LEU A 405 13.39 7.91 7.42
N ARG A 406 13.19 8.88 8.32
CA ARG A 406 14.28 9.46 9.12
C ARG A 406 14.96 8.45 10.04
N ARG A 407 14.23 7.45 10.54
CA ARG A 407 14.81 6.37 11.37
C ARG A 407 15.80 5.51 10.59
N TRP A 408 15.44 5.13 9.36
CA TRP A 408 16.21 4.17 8.56
C TRP A 408 17.13 4.82 7.53
N LEU A 409 16.92 6.11 7.25
CA LEU A 409 17.70 6.95 6.35
C LEU A 409 18.14 8.22 7.12
N PRO A 410 19.04 8.09 8.11
CA PRO A 410 19.49 9.24 8.90
C PRO A 410 20.14 10.33 8.04
N GLU A 411 20.67 10.00 6.86
CA GLU A 411 21.16 10.98 5.89
C GLU A 411 20.07 11.89 5.29
N LEU A 412 18.78 11.56 5.48
CA LEU A 412 17.63 12.38 5.11
C LEU A 412 17.02 13.13 6.30
N ALA A 413 17.65 13.08 7.50
CA ALA A 413 17.10 13.66 8.72
C ALA A 413 16.81 15.17 8.62
N ASP A 414 17.56 15.91 7.81
CA ASP A 414 17.38 17.36 7.63
C ASP A 414 16.49 17.74 6.44
N VAL A 415 16.01 16.77 5.66
CA VAL A 415 15.09 17.04 4.54
C VAL A 415 13.75 17.51 5.10
N PRO A 416 13.20 18.67 4.68
CA PRO A 416 11.89 19.12 5.15
C PRO A 416 10.81 18.08 4.85
N THR A 417 9.82 17.95 5.74
CA THR A 417 8.77 16.90 5.64
C THR A 417 8.04 16.92 4.30
N ASP A 418 7.80 18.09 3.71
CA ASP A 418 7.17 18.21 2.38
C ASP A 418 7.94 17.51 1.25
N PHE A 419 9.25 17.29 1.43
CA PHE A 419 10.14 16.67 0.46
C PHE A 419 10.67 15.29 0.89
N ILE A 420 10.41 14.83 2.12
CA ILE A 420 11.04 13.60 2.65
C ILE A 420 10.72 12.34 1.81
N HIS A 421 9.56 12.30 1.15
CA HIS A 421 9.14 11.19 0.29
C HIS A 421 9.68 11.26 -1.14
N ALA A 422 10.19 12.43 -1.55
CA ALA A 422 10.75 12.71 -2.86
C ALA A 422 11.90 13.73 -2.72
N PRO A 423 13.00 13.37 -2.02
CA PRO A 423 14.05 14.32 -1.64
C PRO A 423 14.73 14.98 -2.84
N TRP A 424 14.71 14.33 -4.01
CA TRP A 424 15.23 14.89 -5.26
C TRP A 424 14.45 16.11 -5.78
N GLU A 425 13.23 16.37 -5.28
CA GLU A 425 12.45 17.56 -5.60
C GLU A 425 12.83 18.77 -4.72
N TRP A 426 13.60 18.56 -3.66
CA TRP A 426 14.06 19.62 -2.77
C TRP A 426 15.24 20.38 -3.39
N SER A 427 15.25 21.72 -3.31
CA SER A 427 16.37 22.54 -3.79
C SER A 427 17.70 22.24 -3.07
N GLY A 428 17.64 21.64 -1.88
CA GLY A 428 18.79 21.16 -1.11
C GLY A 428 19.31 19.78 -1.53
N ALA A 429 18.69 19.09 -2.49
CA ALA A 429 19.00 17.70 -2.83
C ALA A 429 20.48 17.45 -3.15
N GLY A 430 21.16 18.40 -3.81
CA GLY A 430 22.58 18.28 -4.13
C GLY A 430 23.53 18.24 -2.94
N ARG A 431 23.03 18.53 -1.72
CA ARG A 431 23.79 18.45 -0.46
C ARG A 431 23.62 17.10 0.24
N LEU A 432 22.66 16.28 -0.21
CA LEU A 432 22.36 15.00 0.42
C LEU A 432 23.38 13.95 -0.02
N SER A 433 23.91 13.19 0.95
CA SER A 433 24.64 11.95 0.67
C SER A 433 23.66 10.79 0.40
N TYR A 434 22.71 11.01 -0.51
CA TYR A 434 21.65 10.07 -0.85
C TYR A 434 21.47 9.99 -2.37
N PRO A 435 21.36 8.79 -2.97
CA PRO A 435 21.35 8.65 -4.42
C PRO A 435 20.08 9.25 -5.05
N PRO A 436 20.16 9.80 -6.29
CA PRO A 436 18.97 10.15 -7.04
C PRO A 436 18.18 8.89 -7.43
N PRO A 437 16.89 9.01 -7.78
CA PRO A 437 16.08 7.90 -8.28
C PRO A 437 16.74 7.18 -9.45
N ILE A 438 16.90 5.86 -9.32
CA ILE A 438 17.58 5.03 -10.34
C ILE A 438 16.73 4.80 -11.60
N VAL A 439 15.43 5.10 -11.51
CA VAL A 439 14.44 5.04 -12.60
C VAL A 439 13.39 6.13 -12.39
N ASN A 440 12.69 6.52 -13.46
CA ASN A 440 11.46 7.30 -13.37
C ASN A 440 10.27 6.37 -13.05
N GLU A 441 9.64 6.52 -11.88
CA GLU A 441 8.59 5.57 -11.43
C GLU A 441 7.39 5.50 -12.38
N HIS A 442 7.01 6.62 -13.00
CA HIS A 442 5.81 6.67 -13.84
C HIS A 442 6.06 6.05 -15.21
N GLU A 443 7.21 6.33 -15.81
CA GLU A 443 7.62 5.73 -17.09
C GLU A 443 7.81 4.22 -16.93
N ALA A 444 8.56 3.80 -15.93
CA ALA A 444 8.79 2.38 -15.65
C ALA A 444 7.45 1.67 -15.35
N GLY A 445 6.59 2.27 -14.52
CA GLY A 445 5.27 1.73 -14.22
C GLY A 445 4.36 1.65 -15.45
N ARG A 446 4.40 2.63 -16.37
CA ARG A 446 3.64 2.58 -17.64
C ARG A 446 4.17 1.47 -18.56
N ALA A 447 5.48 1.40 -18.75
CA ALA A 447 6.13 0.36 -19.56
C ALA A 447 5.78 -1.03 -19.03
N ALA A 448 5.85 -1.21 -17.71
CA ALA A 448 5.47 -2.45 -17.05
C ALA A 448 4.00 -2.85 -17.30
N ARG A 449 3.05 -1.91 -17.18
CA ARG A 449 1.63 -2.18 -17.49
C ARG A 449 1.44 -2.60 -18.93
N ALA A 450 2.08 -1.91 -19.88
CA ALA A 450 1.96 -2.23 -21.30
C ALA A 450 2.47 -3.64 -21.60
N ARG A 451 3.65 -3.99 -21.10
CA ARG A 451 4.27 -5.31 -21.32
C ARG A 451 3.49 -6.45 -20.68
N ILE A 452 3.02 -6.26 -19.44
CA ILE A 452 2.16 -7.24 -18.76
C ILE A 452 0.82 -7.38 -19.51
N ALA A 453 0.21 -6.28 -19.95
CA ALA A 453 -1.03 -6.33 -20.70
C ALA A 453 -0.88 -7.10 -22.02
N ALA A 454 0.21 -6.85 -22.76
CA ALA A 454 0.53 -7.57 -23.98
C ALA A 454 0.68 -9.08 -23.74
N ALA A 455 1.44 -9.47 -22.71
CA ALA A 455 1.62 -10.89 -22.36
C ALA A 455 0.33 -11.57 -21.89
N ARG A 456 -0.64 -10.81 -21.34
CA ARG A 456 -1.95 -11.32 -20.91
C ARG A 456 -2.99 -11.37 -22.02
N ALA A 457 -2.70 -10.81 -23.20
CA ALA A 457 -3.61 -10.78 -24.33
C ALA A 457 -3.55 -12.05 -25.20
N THR A 458 -2.69 -13.02 -24.85
CA THR A 458 -2.50 -14.23 -25.65
C THR A 458 -3.50 -15.34 -25.28
N PRO A 459 -3.92 -16.19 -26.23
CA PRO A 459 -4.77 -17.35 -25.94
C PRO A 459 -4.15 -18.33 -24.93
N GLU A 460 -2.83 -18.51 -24.99
CA GLU A 460 -2.07 -19.36 -24.08
C GLU A 460 -2.18 -18.87 -22.63
N PHE A 461 -2.14 -17.55 -22.43
CA PHE A 461 -2.32 -16.95 -21.11
C PHE A 461 -3.70 -17.27 -20.53
N GLU A 462 -4.76 -17.19 -21.34
CA GLU A 462 -6.12 -17.45 -20.89
C GLU A 462 -6.33 -18.94 -20.53
N ALA A 463 -5.79 -19.85 -21.34
CA ALA A 463 -5.81 -21.28 -21.05
C ALA A 463 -5.10 -21.60 -19.72
N GLU A 464 -3.91 -21.03 -19.51
CA GLU A 464 -3.16 -21.19 -18.27
C GLU A 464 -3.87 -20.56 -17.07
N ALA A 465 -4.48 -19.38 -17.23
CA ALA A 465 -5.25 -18.73 -16.17
C ALA A 465 -6.45 -19.59 -15.74
N ARG A 466 -7.15 -20.24 -16.69
CA ARG A 466 -8.23 -21.21 -16.38
C ARG A 466 -7.69 -22.41 -15.60
N ARG A 467 -6.59 -23.02 -16.04
CA ARG A 467 -5.94 -24.16 -15.34
C ARG A 467 -5.61 -23.78 -13.89
N ILE A 468 -4.97 -22.62 -13.70
CA ILE A 468 -4.58 -22.12 -12.37
C ILE A 468 -5.80 -21.84 -11.50
N TYR A 469 -6.89 -21.27 -12.05
CA TYR A 469 -8.11 -21.04 -11.30
C TYR A 469 -8.76 -22.36 -10.84
N VAL A 470 -8.79 -23.37 -11.70
CA VAL A 470 -9.29 -24.71 -11.36
C VAL A 470 -8.47 -25.31 -10.22
N THR A 471 -7.14 -25.30 -10.32
CA THR A 471 -6.27 -25.91 -9.30
C THR A 471 -6.23 -25.12 -7.99
N HIS A 472 -6.08 -23.79 -8.07
CA HIS A 472 -5.67 -22.94 -6.93
C HIS A 472 -6.70 -21.91 -6.49
N GLY A 473 -7.74 -21.64 -7.29
CA GLY A 473 -8.73 -20.59 -7.03
C GLY A 473 -9.59 -20.88 -5.79
N SER A 474 -9.76 -19.90 -4.90
CA SER A 474 -10.63 -20.04 -3.73
C SER A 474 -12.09 -20.31 -4.13
N ARG A 475 -12.75 -21.29 -3.48
CA ARG A 475 -14.16 -21.63 -3.69
C ARG A 475 -15.15 -20.80 -2.87
N LYS A 476 -14.64 -20.00 -1.92
CA LYS A 476 -15.44 -19.19 -0.99
C LYS A 476 -16.52 -18.34 -1.68
N LYS A 477 -16.22 -17.71 -2.82
CA LYS A 477 -17.22 -16.89 -3.55
C LYS A 477 -18.33 -17.73 -4.17
N ALA A 478 -18.04 -18.93 -4.66
CA ALA A 478 -19.04 -19.83 -5.21
C ALA A 478 -19.92 -20.39 -4.09
N GLU A 479 -19.32 -20.79 -2.98
CA GLU A 479 -20.02 -21.26 -1.77
C GLU A 479 -20.95 -20.18 -1.21
N LEU A 480 -20.46 -18.95 -1.02
CA LEU A 480 -21.30 -17.82 -0.57
C LEU A 480 -22.48 -17.54 -1.50
N ARG A 481 -22.30 -17.70 -2.83
CA ARG A 481 -23.39 -17.56 -3.80
C ARG A 481 -24.41 -18.69 -3.67
N ALA A 482 -23.95 -19.93 -3.53
CA ALA A 482 -24.80 -21.09 -3.33
C ALA A 482 -25.59 -20.99 -2.02
N GLU A 483 -24.95 -20.55 -0.93
CA GLU A 483 -25.58 -20.34 0.37
C GLU A 483 -26.64 -19.23 0.33
N ARG A 484 -26.36 -18.11 -0.35
CA ARG A 484 -27.35 -17.04 -0.57
C ARG A 484 -28.56 -17.54 -1.35
N LYS A 485 -28.32 -18.32 -2.42
CA LYS A 485 -29.38 -18.95 -3.21
C LYS A 485 -30.22 -19.91 -2.36
N ALA A 486 -29.58 -20.73 -1.53
CA ALA A 486 -30.26 -21.64 -0.60
C ALA A 486 -31.09 -20.88 0.46
N LYS A 487 -30.64 -19.70 0.91
CA LYS A 487 -31.36 -18.81 1.83
C LYS A 487 -32.45 -17.96 1.16
N GLY A 488 -32.75 -18.19 -0.13
CA GLY A 488 -33.74 -17.40 -0.87
C GLY A 488 -33.39 -15.91 -1.02
N LEU A 489 -32.13 -15.54 -0.77
CA LEU A 489 -31.67 -14.16 -0.93
C LEU A 489 -31.51 -13.87 -2.42
N PRO A 490 -31.89 -12.66 -2.89
CA PRO A 490 -31.78 -12.31 -4.30
C PRO A 490 -30.33 -12.48 -4.78
N GLU A 491 -30.19 -13.06 -5.98
CA GLU A 491 -28.91 -13.08 -6.68
C GLU A 491 -28.43 -11.64 -6.85
N ASN A 492 -27.13 -11.40 -6.63
CA ASN A 492 -26.57 -10.12 -7.01
C ASN A 492 -26.78 -9.98 -8.51
N SER A 493 -27.47 -8.91 -8.94
CA SER A 493 -27.77 -8.67 -10.34
C SER A 493 -26.50 -8.85 -11.20
N PRO A 494 -26.62 -9.43 -12.41
CA PRO A 494 -25.49 -9.45 -13.34
C PRO A 494 -24.95 -8.02 -13.48
N PRO A 495 -23.63 -7.83 -13.66
CA PRO A 495 -23.09 -6.49 -13.85
C PRO A 495 -23.81 -5.87 -15.04
N THR A 496 -24.62 -4.86 -14.79
CA THR A 496 -25.25 -4.04 -15.81
C THR A 496 -24.15 -3.57 -16.77
N PRO A 497 -24.37 -3.53 -18.10
CA PRO A 497 -23.44 -2.87 -19.00
C PRO A 497 -23.20 -1.48 -18.43
N ARG A 498 -21.95 -1.18 -18.06
CA ARG A 498 -21.63 0.01 -17.27
C ARG A 498 -22.06 1.27 -18.02
N ALA A 499 -23.17 1.88 -17.60
CA ALA A 499 -23.24 3.34 -17.58
C ALA A 499 -21.99 3.83 -16.82
N ARG A 500 -21.29 4.83 -17.38
CA ARG A 500 -20.00 5.36 -16.90
C ARG A 500 -19.97 5.38 -15.36
N ALA A 501 -19.25 4.40 -14.80
CA ALA A 501 -19.28 4.13 -13.38
C ALA A 501 -18.70 5.33 -12.62
N VAL A 502 -19.40 5.78 -11.59
CA VAL A 502 -18.79 6.51 -10.47
C VAL A 502 -17.60 5.66 -10.01
N LYS A 503 -16.38 6.17 -10.20
CA LYS A 503 -15.15 5.46 -9.84
C LYS A 503 -15.14 5.24 -8.34
N ARG A 504 -15.33 3.98 -7.92
CA ARG A 504 -15.08 3.51 -6.55
C ARG A 504 -13.73 4.03 -6.05
N ASN A 505 -13.70 4.59 -4.85
CA ASN A 505 -12.49 5.03 -4.15
C ASN A 505 -11.37 3.99 -4.23
N ILE A 506 -10.21 4.43 -4.72
CA ILE A 506 -8.97 3.64 -4.86
C ILE A 506 -8.23 3.65 -3.49
N MET A 507 -8.90 3.17 -2.45
CA MET A 507 -8.34 3.03 -1.09
C MET A 507 -8.49 1.60 -0.54
N SER A 508 -8.14 0.60 -1.36
CA SER A 508 -7.86 -0.75 -0.85
C SER A 508 -6.71 -1.37 -1.64
N ASP A 509 -5.52 -0.79 -1.51
CA ASP A 509 -4.35 -1.31 -2.21
C ASP A 509 -3.85 -2.64 -1.62
N GLN A 510 -4.44 -3.19 -0.56
CA GLN A 510 -4.23 -4.62 -0.23
C GLN A 510 -4.95 -5.45 -1.29
N PRO A 511 -4.46 -6.66 -1.63
CA PRO A 511 -5.26 -7.59 -2.39
C PRO A 511 -6.69 -7.58 -1.84
N ASP A 512 -7.69 -7.30 -2.69
CA ASP A 512 -9.07 -7.67 -2.38
C ASP A 512 -9.12 -9.20 -2.41
N LEU A 513 -8.46 -9.80 -1.42
CA LEU A 513 -8.44 -11.20 -1.09
C LEU A 513 -9.77 -11.59 -0.44
N PHE A 514 -10.65 -10.64 -0.10
CA PHE A 514 -11.68 -10.86 0.91
C PHE A 514 -13.10 -10.45 0.53
N GLY A 515 -13.35 -9.75 -0.58
CA GLY A 515 -14.72 -9.49 -1.03
C GLY A 515 -15.62 -8.84 0.03
N HIS A 516 -15.05 -8.09 0.96
CA HIS A 516 -15.82 -7.29 1.90
C HIS A 516 -15.97 -5.89 1.29
N ALA A 517 -17.20 -5.55 0.91
CA ALA A 517 -17.57 -4.18 0.66
C ALA A 517 -17.34 -3.39 1.97
N PRO A 518 -16.62 -2.26 1.94
CA PRO A 518 -16.70 -1.31 3.03
C PRO A 518 -18.15 -0.78 3.09
N THR A 519 -18.73 -0.76 4.28
CA THR A 519 -19.86 0.13 4.58
C THR A 519 -19.40 1.58 4.49
N PRO A 520 -20.26 2.53 4.08
CA PRO A 520 -19.85 3.87 3.71
C PRO A 520 -19.51 4.70 4.95
N SER A 521 -18.22 4.91 5.17
CA SER A 521 -17.66 6.10 5.81
C SER A 521 -16.18 6.17 5.43
N ASP A 522 -15.92 6.52 4.17
CA ASP A 522 -14.58 6.69 3.60
C ASP A 522 -14.65 7.74 2.48
N ALA A 523 -14.86 9.00 2.84
CA ALA A 523 -14.52 10.10 1.95
C ALA A 523 -12.98 10.21 1.89
N PRO A 524 -12.37 10.47 0.71
CA PRO A 524 -10.96 10.85 0.65
C PRO A 524 -10.74 12.05 1.56
N LYS A 525 -9.61 12.09 2.28
CA LYS A 525 -9.26 13.32 3.02
C LYS A 525 -9.00 14.44 2.01
N ALA A 526 -9.60 15.60 2.26
CA ALA A 526 -9.45 16.79 1.41
C ALA A 526 -7.97 17.15 1.26
N ILE A 527 -7.51 17.37 0.02
CA ILE A 527 -6.18 17.92 -0.25
C ILE A 527 -6.30 19.44 -0.22
N LEU A 528 -6.23 20.02 0.97
CA LEU A 528 -6.34 21.47 1.16
C LEU A 528 -5.07 22.17 0.68
N PRO A 529 -5.16 23.10 -0.29
CA PRO A 529 -4.04 23.97 -0.64
C PRO A 529 -3.60 24.82 0.55
N ALA A 530 -2.28 24.91 0.77
CA ALA A 530 -1.72 25.72 1.84
C ALA A 530 -2.08 27.22 1.67
N GLY A 531 -2.35 27.88 2.80
CA GLY A 531 -2.61 29.33 2.89
C GLY A 531 -3.99 29.78 2.40
N LEU A 532 -4.97 28.87 2.26
CA LEU A 532 -6.36 29.25 2.02
C LEU A 532 -7.03 29.75 3.31
N PRO A 533 -7.81 30.84 3.27
CA PRO A 533 -8.64 31.28 4.39
C PRO A 533 -9.64 30.18 4.83
N ASP A 534 -9.95 30.12 6.13
CA ASP A 534 -10.81 29.09 6.72
C ASP A 534 -12.22 29.06 6.11
N SER A 535 -12.72 30.20 5.66
CA SER A 535 -14.01 30.31 4.98
C SER A 535 -14.03 29.54 3.65
N TRP A 536 -12.96 29.64 2.86
CA TRP A 536 -12.80 28.85 1.64
C TRP A 536 -12.53 27.38 1.91
N GLN A 537 -11.73 27.07 2.94
CA GLN A 537 -11.48 25.68 3.33
C GLN A 537 -12.80 24.98 3.67
N ARG A 538 -13.65 25.60 4.50
CA ARG A 538 -14.97 25.06 4.86
C ARG A 538 -15.91 24.94 3.65
N ALA A 539 -15.99 25.97 2.81
CA ALA A 539 -16.91 25.99 1.68
C ALA A 539 -16.53 24.98 0.58
N LEU A 540 -15.24 24.67 0.42
CA LEU A 540 -14.72 23.83 -0.67
C LEU A 540 -14.12 22.51 -0.20
N GLU A 541 -14.20 22.16 1.09
CA GLU A 541 -13.65 20.91 1.63
C GLU A 541 -14.12 19.68 0.82
N GLY A 542 -15.42 19.63 0.54
CA GLY A 542 -16.03 18.55 -0.26
C GLY A 542 -15.47 18.47 -1.68
N GLU A 543 -15.13 19.61 -2.28
CA GLU A 543 -14.51 19.68 -3.61
C GLU A 543 -13.04 19.23 -3.58
N PHE A 544 -12.29 19.64 -2.55
CA PHE A 544 -10.91 19.20 -2.34
C PHE A 544 -10.78 17.71 -1.98
N ALA A 545 -11.84 17.11 -1.45
CA ALA A 545 -11.99 15.68 -1.23
C ALA A 545 -12.56 14.93 -2.45
N ALA A 546 -13.08 15.64 -3.45
CA ALA A 546 -13.80 15.03 -4.55
C ALA A 546 -12.84 14.31 -5.52
N PRO A 547 -13.20 13.12 -6.03
CA PRO A 547 -12.33 12.35 -6.93
C PRO A 547 -11.84 13.13 -8.16
N TYR A 548 -12.65 14.02 -8.74
CA TYR A 548 -12.24 14.81 -9.90
C TYR A 548 -11.09 15.76 -9.57
N PHE A 549 -11.03 16.29 -8.34
CA PHE A 549 -10.01 17.24 -7.93
C PHE A 549 -8.67 16.53 -7.70
N HIS A 550 -8.69 15.30 -7.19
CA HIS A 550 -7.52 14.42 -7.14
C HIS A 550 -7.01 14.09 -8.56
N GLU A 551 -7.91 13.78 -9.51
CA GLU A 551 -7.54 13.54 -10.91
C GLU A 551 -6.94 14.78 -11.57
N LEU A 552 -7.51 15.97 -11.30
CA LEU A 552 -7.01 17.25 -11.76
C LEU A 552 -5.62 17.55 -11.17
N LYS A 553 -5.39 17.30 -9.87
CA LYS A 553 -4.08 17.44 -9.25
C LYS A 553 -3.04 16.55 -9.93
N ASP A 554 -3.36 15.27 -10.12
CA ASP A 554 -2.46 14.31 -10.77
C ASP A 554 -2.17 14.71 -12.23
N TYR A 555 -3.18 15.21 -12.95
CA TYR A 555 -3.01 15.80 -14.28
C TYR A 555 -2.00 16.96 -14.24
N LEU A 556 -2.20 17.94 -13.35
CA LEU A 556 -1.34 19.12 -13.27
C LEU A 556 0.09 18.81 -12.83
N VAL A 557 0.27 17.83 -11.94
CA VAL A 557 1.60 17.34 -11.54
C VAL A 557 2.33 16.75 -12.75
N ARG A 558 1.63 15.97 -13.59
CA ARG A 558 2.20 15.47 -14.84
C ARG A 558 2.52 16.60 -15.82
N GLU A 559 1.58 17.51 -16.04
CA GLU A 559 1.74 18.64 -16.95
C GLU A 559 2.94 19.50 -16.59
N ARG A 560 3.16 19.79 -15.30
CA ARG A 560 4.30 20.58 -14.83
C ARG A 560 5.66 19.89 -14.97
N ARG A 561 5.69 18.58 -15.17
CA ARG A 561 6.94 17.84 -15.44
C ARG A 561 7.32 17.89 -16.91
N GLU A 562 6.33 17.97 -17.79
CA GLU A 562 6.51 17.87 -19.24
C GLU A 562 6.49 19.24 -19.93
N GLN A 563 5.83 20.22 -19.33
CA GLN A 563 5.53 21.52 -19.91
C GLN A 563 5.68 22.64 -18.89
N THR A 564 6.00 23.85 -19.35
CA THR A 564 5.91 25.06 -18.54
C THR A 564 4.44 25.43 -18.34
N ILE A 565 3.96 25.41 -17.09
CA ILE A 565 2.57 25.73 -16.74
C ILE A 565 2.47 27.02 -15.94
N TYR A 566 1.60 27.92 -16.38
CA TYR A 566 1.29 29.18 -15.69
C TYR A 566 -0.10 29.16 -15.03
N PRO A 567 -0.29 29.85 -13.88
CA PRO A 567 0.77 30.45 -13.06
C PRO A 567 1.61 29.36 -12.35
N PRO A 568 2.73 29.70 -11.71
CA PRO A 568 3.46 28.78 -10.82
C PRO A 568 2.54 28.12 -9.78
N ALA A 569 2.89 26.91 -9.33
CA ALA A 569 2.02 26.09 -8.47
C ALA A 569 1.59 26.81 -7.18
N ALA A 570 2.52 27.57 -6.57
CA ALA A 570 2.25 28.35 -5.38
C ALA A 570 1.16 29.41 -5.60
N ASP A 571 1.01 29.93 -6.82
CA ASP A 571 0.13 31.05 -7.13
C ASP A 571 -1.28 30.64 -7.59
N VAL A 572 -1.51 29.36 -7.87
CA VAL A 572 -2.76 28.87 -8.52
C VAL A 572 -4.02 29.32 -7.79
N PHE A 573 -3.98 29.38 -6.46
CA PHE A 573 -5.12 29.75 -5.62
C PHE A 573 -5.07 31.20 -5.08
N ASN A 574 -4.21 32.07 -5.62
CA ASN A 574 -4.05 33.43 -5.11
C ASN A 574 -5.35 34.25 -5.11
N ALA A 575 -6.25 34.05 -6.07
CA ALA A 575 -7.56 34.71 -6.06
C ALA A 575 -8.35 34.42 -4.77
N LEU A 576 -8.34 33.17 -4.31
CA LEU A 576 -9.02 32.74 -3.07
C LEU A 576 -8.23 33.14 -1.81
N ARG A 577 -6.90 33.17 -1.88
CA ARG A 577 -6.06 33.58 -0.75
C ARG A 577 -6.17 35.06 -0.43
N LEU A 578 -6.24 35.89 -1.47
CA LEU A 578 -6.30 37.35 -1.35
C LEU A 578 -7.71 37.87 -1.09
N THR A 579 -8.74 37.03 -1.32
CA THR A 579 -10.14 37.42 -1.17
C THR A 579 -10.87 36.34 -0.36
N PRO A 580 -10.85 36.39 0.98
CA PRO A 580 -11.65 35.48 1.82
C PRO A 580 -13.12 35.48 1.41
N LEU A 581 -13.81 34.35 1.55
CA LEU A 581 -15.17 34.19 1.03
C LEU A 581 -16.12 35.25 1.61
N GLU A 582 -16.10 35.46 2.91
CA GLU A 582 -16.91 36.45 3.64
C GLU A 582 -16.70 37.90 3.18
N ASP A 583 -15.55 38.20 2.59
CA ASP A 583 -15.19 39.53 2.13
C ASP A 583 -15.52 39.76 0.64
N VAL A 584 -16.01 38.73 -0.07
CA VAL A 584 -16.32 38.85 -1.50
C VAL A 584 -17.49 39.81 -1.72
N LYS A 585 -17.22 40.91 -2.42
CA LYS A 585 -18.21 41.92 -2.86
C LYS A 585 -18.45 41.87 -4.36
N VAL A 586 -17.43 41.52 -5.13
CA VAL A 586 -17.47 41.47 -6.60
C VAL A 586 -16.77 40.21 -7.08
N LEU A 587 -17.33 39.53 -8.08
CA LEU A 587 -16.66 38.44 -8.79
C LEU A 587 -16.47 38.85 -10.26
N ILE A 588 -15.22 38.84 -10.73
CA ILE A 588 -14.88 39.05 -12.14
C ILE A 588 -14.31 37.75 -12.70
N LEU A 589 -14.95 37.22 -13.74
CA LEU A 589 -14.60 35.92 -14.30
C LEU A 589 -13.79 36.05 -15.60
N GLY A 590 -12.55 35.57 -15.55
CA GLY A 590 -11.69 35.33 -16.72
C GLY A 590 -11.83 33.92 -17.27
N GLN A 591 -11.30 33.70 -18.47
CA GLN A 591 -11.30 32.36 -19.11
C GLN A 591 -10.16 31.50 -18.56
N ASP A 592 -8.92 31.89 -18.83
CA ASP A 592 -7.69 31.22 -18.42
C ASP A 592 -6.57 32.24 -18.13
N PRO A 593 -5.47 31.85 -17.45
CA PRO A 593 -4.40 32.77 -17.08
C PRO A 593 -3.61 33.28 -18.30
N TYR A 594 -2.88 34.38 -18.13
CA TYR A 594 -1.89 34.78 -19.12
C TYR A 594 -0.79 33.71 -19.27
N HIS A 595 -0.48 33.36 -20.52
CA HIS A 595 0.31 32.16 -20.87
C HIS A 595 1.76 32.47 -21.30
N ARG A 596 2.31 33.64 -20.99
CA ARG A 596 3.74 33.96 -21.22
C ARG A 596 4.53 34.05 -19.90
N PRO A 597 5.86 33.87 -19.94
CA PRO A 597 6.73 33.98 -18.76
C PRO A 597 6.48 35.22 -17.92
N GLY A 598 6.43 35.02 -16.60
CA GLY A 598 6.33 36.09 -15.61
C GLY A 598 4.99 36.82 -15.57
N GLN A 599 4.02 36.50 -16.44
CA GLN A 599 2.74 37.23 -16.50
C GLN A 599 1.77 36.82 -15.40
N ALA A 600 1.27 35.59 -15.44
CA ALA A 600 0.20 35.14 -14.55
C ALA A 600 0.69 34.90 -13.11
N HIS A 601 -0.16 35.31 -12.16
CA HIS A 601 0.06 35.13 -10.72
C HIS A 601 -1.20 34.71 -9.95
N GLY A 602 -2.15 34.08 -10.66
CA GLY A 602 -3.36 33.51 -10.04
C GLY A 602 -4.58 34.41 -9.99
N LEU A 603 -4.49 35.67 -10.44
CA LEU A 603 -5.62 36.60 -10.60
C LEU A 603 -6.01 36.75 -12.08
N SER A 604 -7.31 36.75 -12.39
CA SER A 604 -7.80 37.06 -13.74
C SER A 604 -7.52 38.52 -14.13
N PHE A 605 -7.26 38.75 -15.42
CA PHE A 605 -6.94 40.08 -15.98
C PHE A 605 -5.75 40.82 -15.34
N SER A 606 -4.96 40.17 -14.49
CA SER A 606 -3.83 40.78 -13.80
C SER A 606 -2.49 40.14 -14.19
N VAL A 607 -1.45 40.97 -14.23
CA VAL A 607 -0.05 40.53 -14.44
C VAL A 607 0.85 41.04 -13.32
N ARG A 608 1.97 40.35 -13.10
CA ARG A 608 2.97 40.75 -12.09
C ARG A 608 3.52 42.16 -12.35
N PRO A 609 3.96 42.88 -11.31
CA PRO A 609 4.71 44.13 -11.47
C PRO A 609 5.90 43.98 -12.42
N GLY A 610 6.16 45.00 -13.24
CA GLY A 610 7.23 44.98 -14.25
C GLY A 610 6.86 44.33 -15.58
N VAL A 611 5.73 43.62 -15.68
CA VAL A 611 5.22 43.08 -16.94
C VAL A 611 4.46 44.15 -17.72
N PRO A 612 4.66 44.29 -19.05
CA PRO A 612 3.88 45.21 -19.88
C PRO A 612 2.38 44.93 -19.76
N VAL A 613 1.58 45.99 -19.56
CA VAL A 613 0.13 45.91 -19.43
C VAL A 613 -0.48 45.23 -20.68
N PRO A 614 -1.17 44.08 -20.54
CA PRO A 614 -1.76 43.36 -21.66
C PRO A 614 -2.88 44.14 -22.36
N PRO A 615 -3.17 43.89 -23.66
CA PRO A 615 -4.20 44.62 -24.40
C PRO A 615 -5.57 44.63 -23.74
N SER A 616 -6.01 43.49 -23.19
CA SER A 616 -7.31 43.41 -22.50
C SER A 616 -7.36 44.30 -21.25
N LEU A 617 -6.27 44.36 -20.48
CA LEU A 617 -6.19 45.22 -19.30
C LEU A 617 -6.10 46.71 -19.68
N ARG A 618 -5.44 47.06 -20.80
CA ARG A 618 -5.47 48.44 -21.32
C ARG A 618 -6.89 48.88 -21.67
N ASN A 619 -7.70 47.98 -22.22
CA ASN A 619 -9.10 48.29 -22.54
C ASN A 619 -9.94 48.43 -21.27
N ILE A 620 -9.68 47.62 -20.24
CA ILE A 620 -10.26 47.80 -18.90
C ILE A 620 -9.90 49.19 -18.32
N TYR A 621 -8.65 49.64 -18.43
CA TYR A 621 -8.25 50.98 -17.99
C TYR A 621 -8.90 52.10 -18.79
N LYS A 622 -9.07 51.94 -20.11
CA LYS A 622 -9.83 52.91 -20.93
C LYS A 622 -11.26 53.02 -20.47
N GLU A 623 -11.92 51.89 -20.20
CA GLU A 623 -13.29 51.89 -19.69
C GLU A 623 -13.37 52.58 -18.33
N LEU A 624 -12.45 52.26 -17.40
CA LEU A 624 -12.37 52.91 -16.09
C LEU A 624 -12.24 54.43 -16.18
N GLN A 625 -11.38 54.93 -17.08
CA GLN A 625 -11.23 56.38 -17.30
C GLN A 625 -12.53 57.05 -17.75
N THR A 626 -13.33 56.36 -18.57
CA THR A 626 -14.61 56.89 -19.06
C THR A 626 -15.77 56.66 -18.11
N ASP A 627 -15.69 55.63 -17.26
CA ASP A 627 -16.75 55.21 -16.34
C ASP A 627 -16.65 55.95 -15.00
N LEU A 628 -15.44 56.21 -14.51
CA LEU A 628 -15.18 56.83 -13.22
C LEU A 628 -14.42 58.15 -13.38
N PRO A 629 -15.07 59.31 -13.15
CA PRO A 629 -14.39 60.60 -13.12
C PRO A 629 -13.25 60.60 -12.10
N GLY A 630 -12.04 60.99 -12.54
CA GLY A 630 -10.84 61.06 -11.68
C GLY A 630 -9.95 59.81 -11.70
N PHE A 631 -10.36 58.71 -12.34
CA PHE A 631 -9.50 57.53 -12.47
C PHE A 631 -8.26 57.83 -13.33
N THR A 632 -7.09 57.53 -12.79
CA THR A 632 -5.81 57.67 -13.48
C THR A 632 -5.18 56.28 -13.70
N PRO A 633 -4.96 55.83 -14.96
CA PRO A 633 -4.37 54.53 -15.22
C PRO A 633 -2.96 54.39 -14.63
N PRO A 634 -2.67 53.31 -13.89
CA PRO A 634 -1.32 53.06 -13.40
C PRO A 634 -0.40 52.60 -14.54
N ARG A 635 0.91 52.61 -14.27
CA ARG A 635 1.95 52.10 -15.19
C ARG A 635 2.27 50.61 -15.00
N HIS A 636 1.43 49.86 -14.29
CA HIS A 636 1.59 48.43 -14.04
C HIS A 636 0.28 47.67 -14.29
N GLY A 637 0.33 46.34 -14.32
CA GLY A 637 -0.84 45.48 -14.53
C GLY A 637 -1.30 44.64 -13.33
N SER A 638 -0.74 44.89 -12.14
CA SER A 638 -1.19 44.22 -10.91
C SER A 638 -2.55 44.78 -10.44
N LEU A 639 -3.48 43.88 -10.13
CA LEU A 639 -4.83 44.18 -9.62
C LEU A 639 -4.98 43.68 -8.17
N THR A 640 -3.88 43.37 -7.48
CA THR A 640 -3.88 42.84 -6.11
C THR A 640 -4.64 43.76 -5.13
N SER A 641 -4.58 45.08 -5.29
CA SER A 641 -5.31 46.02 -4.43
C SER A 641 -6.84 45.95 -4.60
N TRP A 642 -7.34 45.45 -5.74
CA TRP A 642 -8.77 45.16 -5.88
C TRP A 642 -9.14 43.88 -5.15
N ALA A 643 -8.31 42.84 -5.22
CA ALA A 643 -8.54 41.59 -4.49
C ALA A 643 -8.65 41.84 -2.98
N ALA A 644 -7.75 42.66 -2.42
CA ALA A 644 -7.77 43.06 -1.01
C ALA A 644 -9.05 43.83 -0.58
N GLN A 645 -9.82 44.38 -1.52
CA GLN A 645 -11.07 45.08 -1.25
C GLN A 645 -12.33 44.21 -1.38
N GLY A 646 -12.17 42.93 -1.73
CA GLY A 646 -13.28 41.99 -1.94
C GLY A 646 -13.59 41.70 -3.41
N VAL A 647 -12.68 42.01 -4.35
CA VAL A 647 -12.86 41.69 -5.78
C VAL A 647 -12.21 40.35 -6.11
N LEU A 648 -13.02 39.30 -6.18
CA LEU A 648 -12.59 37.96 -6.55
C LEU A 648 -12.30 37.87 -8.06
N LEU A 649 -11.02 37.97 -8.42
CA LEU A 649 -10.50 37.89 -9.79
C LEU A 649 -10.24 36.42 -10.19
N LEU A 650 -11.30 35.68 -10.49
CA LEU A 650 -11.26 34.23 -10.76
C LEU A 650 -11.10 33.93 -12.25
N ASN A 651 -10.31 32.91 -12.61
CA ASN A 651 -10.35 32.31 -13.96
C ASN A 651 -11.22 31.03 -13.91
N ALA A 652 -11.90 30.70 -14.99
CA ALA A 652 -12.68 29.45 -15.07
C ALA A 652 -11.80 28.20 -15.25
N VAL A 653 -10.61 28.38 -15.83
CA VAL A 653 -9.53 27.39 -15.85
C VAL A 653 -8.34 28.04 -15.14
N LEU A 654 -7.84 27.44 -14.06
CA LEU A 654 -6.83 28.12 -13.21
C LEU A 654 -5.38 27.96 -13.67
N THR A 655 -5.13 27.17 -14.72
CA THR A 655 -3.76 26.92 -15.23
C THR A 655 -3.76 26.78 -16.74
N VAL A 656 -2.62 27.03 -17.37
CA VAL A 656 -2.45 26.98 -18.83
C VAL A 656 -1.01 26.64 -19.19
N ARG A 657 -0.79 26.02 -20.35
CA ARG A 657 0.56 25.79 -20.89
C ARG A 657 1.13 27.07 -21.46
N GLU A 658 2.44 27.20 -21.41
CA GLU A 658 3.16 28.27 -22.06
C GLU A 658 2.83 28.36 -23.56
N GLY A 659 2.48 29.56 -24.01
CA GLY A 659 2.19 29.85 -25.42
C GLY A 659 0.89 29.23 -25.95
N GLN A 660 0.13 28.47 -25.17
CA GLN A 660 -1.04 27.73 -25.64
C GLN A 660 -2.27 28.05 -24.75
N PRO A 661 -3.08 29.06 -25.11
CA PRO A 661 -4.26 29.41 -24.34
C PRO A 661 -5.27 28.25 -24.26
N ASN A 662 -5.96 28.16 -23.14
CA ASN A 662 -7.09 27.25 -22.90
C ASN A 662 -6.75 25.74 -22.96
N THR A 663 -5.49 25.34 -22.81
CA THR A 663 -5.07 23.92 -22.91
C THR A 663 -5.57 23.01 -21.80
N HIS A 664 -5.82 23.56 -20.61
CA HIS A 664 -6.30 22.77 -19.46
C HIS A 664 -7.83 22.81 -19.32
N ALA A 665 -8.54 23.30 -20.33
CA ALA A 665 -9.99 23.18 -20.39
C ALA A 665 -10.41 21.70 -20.44
N GLY A 666 -11.50 21.37 -19.75
CA GLY A 666 -12.06 20.03 -19.64
C GLY A 666 -11.28 19.08 -18.72
N GLN A 667 -10.25 19.56 -18.02
CA GLN A 667 -9.41 18.73 -17.15
C GLN A 667 -9.89 18.70 -15.69
N GLY A 668 -10.94 19.44 -15.35
CA GLY A 668 -11.58 19.42 -14.03
C GLY A 668 -11.67 20.79 -13.35
N TRP A 669 -10.93 21.80 -13.85
CA TRP A 669 -10.97 23.15 -13.27
C TRP A 669 -12.35 23.77 -13.29
N GLU A 670 -13.11 23.56 -14.35
CA GLU A 670 -14.42 24.17 -14.51
C GLU A 670 -15.39 23.70 -13.42
N HIS A 671 -15.29 22.44 -13.00
CA HIS A 671 -16.10 21.90 -11.90
C HIS A 671 -15.76 22.59 -10.58
N PHE A 672 -14.46 22.73 -10.30
CA PHE A 672 -13.98 23.43 -9.10
C PHE A 672 -14.42 24.90 -9.09
N THR A 673 -14.22 25.61 -10.19
CA THR A 673 -14.62 27.03 -10.28
C THR A 673 -16.14 27.22 -10.26
N ASP A 674 -16.91 26.24 -10.72
CA ASP A 674 -18.37 26.25 -10.59
C ASP A 674 -18.78 26.15 -9.11
N ALA A 675 -18.08 25.32 -8.33
CA ALA A 675 -18.30 25.25 -6.88
C ALA A 675 -17.90 26.55 -6.17
N VAL A 676 -16.80 27.21 -6.60
CA VAL A 676 -16.44 28.55 -6.10
C VAL A 676 -17.56 29.55 -6.39
N ILE A 677 -18.11 29.58 -7.61
CA ILE A 677 -19.20 30.50 -7.98
C ILE A 677 -20.46 30.21 -7.14
N ARG A 678 -20.78 28.93 -6.90
CA ARG A 678 -21.91 28.56 -6.03
C ARG A 678 -21.70 29.00 -4.59
N ALA A 679 -20.51 28.80 -4.04
CA ALA A 679 -20.19 29.27 -2.69
C ALA A 679 -20.34 30.80 -2.54
N VAL A 680 -20.00 31.57 -3.59
CA VAL A 680 -20.24 33.01 -3.62
C VAL A 680 -21.73 33.34 -3.79
N ASN A 681 -22.45 32.60 -4.63
CA ASN A 681 -23.90 32.75 -4.81
C ASN A 681 -24.70 32.43 -3.53
N ASP A 682 -24.17 31.59 -2.66
CA ASP A 682 -24.83 31.20 -1.42
C ASP A 682 -24.63 32.24 -0.31
N GLN A 683 -23.90 33.34 -0.56
CA GLN A 683 -23.76 34.42 0.40
C GLN A 683 -25.06 35.19 0.59
N PRO A 684 -25.44 35.48 1.86
CA PRO A 684 -26.63 36.26 2.13
C PRO A 684 -26.49 37.72 1.69
N GLU A 685 -25.27 38.26 1.70
CA GLU A 685 -25.01 39.63 1.26
C GLU A 685 -24.88 39.76 -0.26
N ARG A 686 -25.25 40.93 -0.80
CA ARG A 686 -25.20 41.21 -2.24
C ARG A 686 -23.78 41.16 -2.80
N VAL A 687 -23.51 40.22 -3.70
CA VAL A 687 -22.32 40.19 -4.57
C VAL A 687 -22.69 40.67 -5.98
N VAL A 688 -21.78 41.43 -6.61
CA VAL A 688 -21.91 41.85 -8.02
C VAL A 688 -21.05 40.94 -8.91
N PHE A 689 -21.67 40.26 -9.87
CA PHE A 689 -20.98 39.38 -10.82
C PHE A 689 -20.77 40.10 -12.15
N ILE A 690 -19.51 40.29 -12.54
CA ILE A 690 -19.14 40.92 -13.79
C ILE A 690 -18.72 39.83 -14.79
N LEU A 691 -19.55 39.62 -15.81
CA LEU A 691 -19.41 38.52 -16.78
C LEU A 691 -19.09 39.08 -18.17
N TRP A 692 -17.80 39.17 -18.49
CA TRP A 692 -17.32 39.67 -19.77
C TRP A 692 -17.16 38.55 -20.82
N GLY A 693 -17.85 38.70 -21.94
CA GLY A 693 -17.76 37.79 -23.07
C GLY A 693 -18.59 36.51 -22.94
N ALA A 694 -18.72 35.78 -24.04
CA ALA A 694 -19.62 34.64 -24.14
C ALA A 694 -19.31 33.51 -23.15
N TYR A 695 -18.03 33.32 -22.81
CA TYR A 695 -17.62 32.28 -21.85
C TYR A 695 -18.13 32.61 -20.43
N ALA A 696 -17.87 33.82 -19.92
CA ALA A 696 -18.28 34.20 -18.58
C ALA A 696 -19.81 34.23 -18.44
N ARG A 697 -20.53 34.74 -19.45
CA ARG A 697 -22.00 34.78 -19.47
C ARG A 697 -22.65 33.41 -19.35
N LYS A 698 -22.01 32.32 -19.84
CA LYS A 698 -22.53 30.95 -19.67
C LYS A 698 -22.61 30.51 -18.20
N LYS A 699 -21.83 31.13 -17.30
CA LYS A 699 -21.87 30.83 -15.86
C LYS A 699 -23.01 31.54 -15.13
N LYS A 700 -23.77 32.42 -15.79
CA LYS A 700 -24.98 33.08 -15.25
C LYS A 700 -25.96 32.07 -14.63
N LYS A 701 -26.10 30.89 -15.20
CA LYS A 701 -26.96 29.81 -14.69
C LYS A 701 -26.63 29.31 -13.28
N LEU A 702 -25.43 29.63 -12.77
CA LEU A 702 -24.98 29.29 -11.41
C LEU A 702 -25.30 30.37 -10.38
N ILE A 703 -25.73 31.55 -10.85
CA ILE A 703 -26.06 32.72 -10.02
C ILE A 703 -27.58 32.78 -9.96
N THR A 704 -28.16 32.17 -8.94
CA THR A 704 -29.60 31.99 -8.79
C THR A 704 -30.19 32.83 -7.66
N ALA A 705 -29.36 33.32 -6.74
CA ALA A 705 -29.82 34.06 -5.59
C ALA A 705 -30.25 35.50 -5.99
N PRO A 706 -31.47 35.94 -5.64
CA PRO A 706 -32.08 37.16 -6.18
C PRO A 706 -31.44 38.45 -5.68
N GLN A 707 -30.69 38.40 -4.58
CA GLN A 707 -30.00 39.57 -4.02
C GLN A 707 -28.78 40.01 -4.85
N HIS A 708 -28.25 39.14 -5.71
CA HIS A 708 -27.06 39.40 -6.51
C HIS A 708 -27.36 40.19 -7.78
N VAL A 709 -26.39 40.99 -8.23
CA VAL A 709 -26.49 41.77 -9.47
C VAL A 709 -25.53 41.21 -10.51
N ILE A 710 -26.00 40.99 -11.73
CA ILE A 710 -25.20 40.47 -12.83
C ILE A 710 -25.01 41.57 -13.87
N LEU A 711 -23.75 41.92 -14.15
CA LEU A 711 -23.36 42.89 -15.17
C LEU A 711 -22.69 42.16 -16.34
N GLU A 712 -23.36 42.13 -17.49
CA GLU A 712 -22.89 41.42 -18.69
C GLU A 712 -22.43 42.41 -19.76
N SER A 713 -21.30 42.14 -20.41
CA SER A 713 -20.87 42.86 -21.61
C SER A 713 -19.99 42.00 -22.52
N ALA A 714 -19.48 42.55 -23.62
CA ALA A 714 -18.51 41.87 -24.46
C ALA A 714 -17.15 41.70 -23.74
N HIS A 715 -16.26 40.87 -24.28
CA HIS A 715 -14.93 40.67 -23.68
C HIS A 715 -14.06 41.93 -23.90
N PRO A 716 -13.19 42.34 -22.95
CA PRO A 716 -12.30 43.50 -23.13
C PRO A 716 -11.14 43.25 -24.12
N SER A 717 -11.18 42.21 -24.95
CA SER A 717 -10.12 41.92 -25.92
C SER A 717 -10.19 42.88 -27.12
N PRO A 718 -9.09 43.06 -27.87
CA PRO A 718 -9.09 43.89 -29.08
C PRO A 718 -10.18 43.52 -30.11
N LEU A 719 -10.58 42.24 -30.15
CA LEU A 719 -11.57 41.72 -31.09
C LEU A 719 -13.02 42.14 -30.77
N SER A 720 -13.32 42.53 -29.53
CA SER A 720 -14.68 42.86 -29.11
C SER A 720 -14.78 44.17 -28.32
N VAL A 721 -13.72 44.98 -28.33
CA VAL A 721 -13.61 46.22 -27.55
C VAL A 721 -14.73 47.23 -27.84
N ALA A 722 -15.22 47.31 -29.08
CA ALA A 722 -16.31 48.21 -29.46
C ALA A 722 -17.62 47.92 -28.71
N ASN A 723 -17.86 46.66 -28.35
CA ASN A 723 -19.03 46.23 -27.58
C ASN A 723 -18.76 46.12 -26.07
N PHE A 724 -17.54 46.44 -25.64
CA PHE A 724 -17.13 46.48 -24.23
C PHE A 724 -17.08 47.94 -23.72
N LEU A 725 -16.57 48.86 -24.54
CA LEU A 725 -16.49 50.27 -24.16
C LEU A 725 -17.87 50.90 -24.01
N GLY A 726 -18.04 51.74 -22.98
CA GLY A 726 -19.29 52.40 -22.63
C GLY A 726 -20.28 51.52 -21.86
N THR A 727 -19.88 50.30 -21.46
CA THR A 727 -20.75 49.39 -20.69
C THR A 727 -20.86 49.75 -19.20
N ARG A 728 -19.96 50.63 -18.74
CA ARG A 728 -19.90 51.25 -17.43
C ARG A 728 -20.02 50.26 -16.26
N PRO A 729 -19.26 49.14 -16.26
CA PRO A 729 -19.46 48.10 -15.27
C PRO A 729 -19.01 48.53 -13.87
N PHE A 730 -18.05 49.45 -13.73
CA PHE A 730 -17.46 49.81 -12.43
C PHE A 730 -18.35 50.77 -11.63
N SER A 731 -18.89 51.82 -12.28
CA SER A 731 -19.85 52.72 -11.62
C SER A 731 -21.15 51.99 -11.26
N ARG A 732 -21.62 51.10 -12.14
CA ARG A 732 -22.80 50.24 -11.90
C ARG A 732 -22.55 49.24 -10.77
N THR A 733 -21.35 48.67 -10.65
CA THR A 733 -20.98 47.83 -9.50
C THR A 733 -21.04 48.62 -8.20
N ASN A 734 -20.46 49.83 -8.17
CA ASN A 734 -20.49 50.65 -6.96
C ASN A 734 -21.92 51.07 -6.58
N ALA A 735 -22.76 51.43 -7.56
CA ALA A 735 -24.17 51.72 -7.31
C ALA A 735 -24.92 50.51 -6.74
N ALA A 736 -24.70 49.31 -7.31
CA ALA A 736 -25.34 48.08 -6.83
C ALA A 736 -24.92 47.70 -5.40
N LEU A 737 -23.64 47.93 -5.05
CA LEU A 737 -23.12 47.72 -3.69
C LEU A 737 -23.73 48.73 -2.71
N GLN A 738 -23.76 50.03 -3.07
CA GLN A 738 -24.36 51.09 -2.25
C GLN A 738 -25.85 50.85 -1.97
N GLU A 739 -26.61 50.41 -2.99
CA GLU A 739 -28.02 50.07 -2.85
C GLU A 739 -28.26 48.95 -1.82
N ALA A 740 -27.28 48.04 -1.63
CA ALA A 740 -27.33 47.00 -0.61
C ALA A 740 -26.59 47.37 0.69
N GLY A 741 -26.24 48.64 0.90
CA GLY A 741 -25.50 49.10 2.09
C GLY A 741 -24.07 48.56 2.19
N ARG A 742 -23.49 48.06 1.10
CA ARG A 742 -22.12 47.53 1.05
C ARG A 742 -21.15 48.65 0.65
N THR A 743 -19.95 48.62 1.20
CA THR A 743 -18.89 49.60 0.84
C THR A 743 -18.55 49.48 -0.66
N PRO A 744 -18.55 50.60 -1.41
CA PRO A 744 -18.06 50.63 -2.79
C PRO A 744 -16.61 50.14 -2.91
N ILE A 745 -16.24 49.69 -4.10
CA ILE A 745 -14.83 49.40 -4.41
C ILE A 745 -14.15 50.71 -4.82
N ASP A 746 -12.97 50.98 -4.24
CA ASP A 746 -12.05 51.96 -4.80
C ASP A 746 -11.30 51.31 -5.97
N TRP A 747 -11.75 51.66 -7.18
CA TRP A 747 -11.18 51.14 -8.40
C TRP A 747 -9.84 51.79 -8.76
N GLN A 748 -9.44 52.88 -8.11
CA GLN A 748 -8.13 53.49 -8.31
C GLN A 748 -7.03 52.53 -7.84
N LEU A 749 -6.06 52.27 -8.73
CA LEU A 749 -4.90 51.45 -8.41
C LEU A 749 -3.76 52.35 -7.90
N PRO A 750 -2.91 51.87 -6.96
CA PRO A 750 -1.74 52.60 -6.51
C PRO A 750 -0.81 53.00 -7.68
N ALA A 751 -0.09 54.12 -7.54
CA ALA A 751 0.82 54.59 -8.58
C ALA A 751 2.02 53.65 -8.83
N ARG A 752 2.40 52.89 -7.80
CA ARG A 752 3.41 51.82 -7.83
C ARG A 752 2.78 50.53 -7.33
N ALA A 753 3.10 49.41 -7.96
CA ALA A 753 2.58 48.14 -7.49
C ALA A 753 3.24 47.75 -6.16
N GLU A 754 2.43 47.26 -5.23
CA GLU A 754 2.92 46.61 -4.01
C GLU A 754 3.51 45.24 -4.36
N GLY A 755 4.66 44.93 -3.75
CA GLY A 755 5.55 43.81 -4.10
C GLY A 755 5.14 42.47 -3.51
#